data_AF-A0AB37E832-F1
#
_entry.id   AF-A0AB37E832-F1
#
_cell.length_a   1.000
_cell.length_b   1.000
_cell.length_c   1.000
_cell.angle_alpha   90.00
_cell.angle_beta   90.00
_cell.angle_gamma   90.00
#
_symmetry.space_group_name_H-M   'P 1'
#
loop_
_entity.id
_entity.type
_entity.pdbx_description
1 polymer ?
#
loop_
_entity_poly.entity_id
_entity_poly.type
_entity_poly.pdbx_seq_one_letter_code
_entity_poly.pdbx_strand_id
1 'polypeptide(L)'
;MDAFEAIKATFFQECDELLAELESKLMLLEQGQTDLETINAVFRAVHSVKGGAGAFGLEALVRFAHVFETLMDELRAGRKPCDTVTIKTLLRASDVLADHIQAAQGLAPPVDEERSAGLVHELELLTHGGEAPPVVEEDEDDFGFVPMAFDVPLDEPLPSLGEPEAVAAEAQTGWRILFKPHGRMYGSANEAGLLLRELGRLGPITVSVEDSALPTLDVLVAEDGYLTWTIDLTAAIEEKVVREVFDFVEADCDLTISPLGGGSEPVLVFEEEPPAVLPASDELDIAALLAKAAGDAPAVEQPTPDAVAPAPALEAVAPAPVPAPAAPAPAPAPVAAAPAPAAPIPPAQVAAPVAPAPVTIRVDLDRVDRLINVVGELVIQQAMLSQRVLESGLARSSGIALGLEDLELLTREIQDSVMAIRAQPVKSVFQRMPRLVREVADMVSKQVRLVTAGEDTEVDKTVVERLAEPITHMLRNAIDHGLETPDERIAAGKTAEGTVRLAALHRSGRIVIEISDDGRGINRERVKKIAIDKGLVAPDAALTDEQIDNLIFLPGFSTAAVVSDISGRGVGMDVVKRSIQALGGRISISSVPGKGSTFTLSLPLTLAVLDGMVVSAADQILIAPLPAIVESLTPQEGDLHYVGGVDPVIRFRDRFLPLIDVAMTMGFRDTPVVPSEGVAVVVETEGGQQAALLFDAIQGQRQVVIKSLETNYQQVEGIAAATILGDGRVALILDVDVLVTDMRRRSSRPDFKLAS
;
A
#
# COMPACT_ATOMS: atom_id res chain seq x y z
N MET A 1 -14.37 -13.86 12.30
CA MET A 1 -14.44 -14.04 10.83
C MET A 1 -15.22 -15.32 10.64
N ASP A 2 -16.42 -15.24 10.09
CA ASP A 2 -17.28 -16.41 9.81
C ASP A 2 -16.49 -17.40 8.91
N ALA A 3 -16.62 -18.71 9.15
CA ALA A 3 -15.92 -19.73 8.38
C ALA A 3 -16.30 -19.67 6.89
N PHE A 4 -17.55 -19.31 6.58
CA PHE A 4 -17.99 -19.10 5.20
C PHE A 4 -17.38 -17.84 4.59
N GLU A 5 -17.30 -16.73 5.34
CA GLU A 5 -16.58 -15.52 4.91
C GLU A 5 -15.08 -15.77 4.68
N ALA A 6 -14.43 -16.61 5.49
CA ALA A 6 -13.01 -16.95 5.33
C ALA A 6 -12.75 -17.74 4.03
N ILE A 7 -13.63 -18.68 3.68
CA ILE A 7 -13.53 -19.45 2.43
C ILE A 7 -13.85 -18.52 1.25
N LYS A 8 -14.87 -17.66 1.35
CA LYS A 8 -15.20 -16.68 0.31
C LYS A 8 -14.06 -15.67 0.08
N ALA A 9 -13.40 -15.21 1.15
CA ALA A 9 -12.22 -14.36 1.05
C ALA A 9 -11.05 -15.08 0.35
N THR A 10 -10.86 -16.37 0.63
CA THR A 10 -9.83 -17.20 -0.03
C THR A 10 -10.12 -17.35 -1.53
N PHE A 11 -11.37 -17.59 -1.91
CA PHE A 11 -11.79 -17.63 -3.32
C PHE A 11 -11.51 -16.32 -4.05
N PHE A 12 -11.81 -15.18 -3.41
CA PHE A 12 -11.54 -13.87 -4.01
C PHE A 12 -10.05 -13.58 -4.14
N GLN A 13 -9.24 -14.01 -3.18
CA GLN A 13 -7.79 -13.94 -3.30
C GLN A 13 -7.28 -14.80 -4.47
N GLU A 14 -7.83 -16.00 -4.65
CA GLU A 14 -7.51 -16.85 -5.81
C GLU A 14 -7.95 -16.20 -7.14
N CYS A 15 -9.11 -15.54 -7.16
CA CYS A 15 -9.56 -14.77 -8.33
C CYS A 15 -8.58 -13.65 -8.70
N ASP A 16 -8.05 -12.92 -7.72
CA ASP A 16 -7.06 -11.86 -7.96
C ASP A 16 -5.76 -12.42 -8.56
N GLU A 17 -5.30 -13.59 -8.10
CA GLU A 17 -4.14 -14.30 -8.65
C GLU A 17 -4.40 -14.77 -10.08
N LEU A 18 -5.58 -15.34 -10.35
CA LEU A 18 -5.99 -15.81 -11.68
C LEU A 18 -6.17 -14.64 -12.67
N LEU A 19 -6.72 -13.50 -12.24
CA LEU A 19 -6.82 -12.29 -13.06
C LEU A 19 -5.45 -11.74 -13.43
N ALA A 20 -4.51 -11.73 -12.47
CA ALA A 20 -3.14 -11.29 -12.73
C ALA A 20 -2.41 -12.21 -13.74
N GLU A 21 -2.63 -13.52 -13.66
CA GLU A 21 -2.13 -14.48 -14.66
C GLU A 21 -2.80 -14.25 -16.02
N LEU A 22 -4.13 -14.10 -16.04
CA LEU A 22 -4.92 -13.85 -17.24
C LEU A 22 -4.41 -12.62 -18.01
N GLU A 23 -4.27 -11.47 -17.33
CA GLU A 23 -3.77 -10.23 -17.94
C GLU A 23 -2.35 -10.39 -18.48
N SER A 24 -1.47 -11.05 -17.73
CA SER A 24 -0.09 -11.31 -18.17
C SER A 24 -0.07 -12.12 -19.46
N LYS A 25 -0.88 -13.18 -19.56
CA LYS A 25 -0.95 -14.03 -20.75
C LYS A 25 -1.61 -13.32 -21.93
N LEU A 26 -2.66 -12.52 -21.71
CA LEU A 26 -3.28 -11.72 -22.77
C LEU A 26 -2.31 -10.67 -23.34
N MET A 27 -1.44 -10.08 -22.50
CA MET A 27 -0.37 -9.20 -22.98
C MET A 27 0.67 -9.94 -23.85
N LEU A 28 0.99 -11.20 -23.55
CA LEU A 28 1.88 -12.00 -24.41
C LEU A 28 1.22 -12.30 -25.77
N LEU A 29 -0.08 -12.59 -25.79
CA LEU A 29 -0.84 -12.75 -27.04
C LEU A 29 -0.78 -11.45 -27.87
N GLU A 30 -0.95 -10.29 -27.24
CA GLU A 30 -0.85 -8.97 -27.90
C GLU A 30 0.54 -8.71 -28.49
N GLN A 31 1.60 -9.20 -27.84
CA GLN A 31 2.98 -9.12 -28.33
C GLN A 31 3.31 -10.13 -29.44
N GLY A 32 2.34 -10.94 -29.86
CA GLY A 32 2.46 -11.88 -30.98
C GLY A 32 2.84 -13.31 -30.57
N GLN A 33 2.89 -13.63 -29.28
CA GLN A 33 3.08 -15.01 -28.81
C GLN A 33 1.74 -15.76 -28.77
N THR A 34 1.22 -16.17 -29.93
CA THR A 34 -0.09 -16.82 -30.07
C THR A 34 0.01 -18.36 -30.05
N ASP A 35 0.89 -18.91 -29.23
CA ASP A 35 1.05 -20.36 -29.10
C ASP A 35 -0.09 -20.98 -28.26
N LEU A 36 -0.32 -22.28 -28.45
CA LEU A 36 -1.41 -23.00 -27.81
C LEU A 36 -1.25 -23.09 -26.28
N GLU A 37 -0.01 -23.01 -25.76
CA GLU A 37 0.24 -23.03 -24.32
C GLU A 37 -0.26 -21.74 -23.66
N THR A 38 0.03 -20.58 -24.26
CA THR A 38 -0.46 -19.27 -23.82
C THR A 38 -2.00 -19.21 -23.86
N ILE A 39 -2.63 -19.70 -24.94
CA ILE A 39 -4.10 -19.76 -25.05
C ILE A 39 -4.72 -20.67 -23.97
N ASN A 40 -4.12 -21.84 -23.71
CA ASN A 40 -4.58 -22.75 -22.67
C ASN A 40 -4.45 -22.17 -21.26
N ALA A 41 -3.43 -21.34 -21.00
CA ALA A 41 -3.27 -20.66 -19.71
C ALA A 41 -4.41 -19.65 -19.47
N VAL A 42 -4.74 -18.82 -20.47
CA VAL A 42 -5.88 -17.89 -20.44
C VAL A 42 -7.19 -18.64 -20.20
N PHE A 43 -7.42 -19.75 -20.93
CA PHE A 43 -8.62 -20.57 -20.75
C PHE A 43 -8.76 -21.12 -19.33
N ARG A 44 -7.67 -21.67 -18.76
CA ARG A 44 -7.69 -22.22 -17.38
C ARG A 44 -8.03 -21.15 -16.34
N ALA A 45 -7.50 -19.95 -16.49
CA ALA A 45 -7.81 -18.86 -15.56
C ALA A 45 -9.31 -18.53 -15.57
N VAL A 46 -9.91 -18.36 -16.75
CA VAL A 46 -11.36 -18.08 -16.88
C VAL A 46 -12.21 -19.25 -16.38
N HIS A 47 -11.85 -20.48 -16.71
CA HIS A 47 -12.56 -21.69 -16.29
C HIS A 47 -12.56 -21.85 -14.76
N SER A 48 -11.42 -21.60 -14.10
CA SER A 48 -11.31 -21.65 -12.64
C SER A 48 -12.15 -20.57 -11.97
N VAL A 49 -12.16 -19.34 -12.50
CA VAL A 49 -13.01 -18.25 -11.99
C VAL A 49 -14.50 -18.64 -12.10
N LYS A 50 -14.94 -19.20 -13.23
CA LYS A 50 -16.32 -19.70 -13.41
C LYS A 50 -16.67 -20.78 -12.38
N GLY A 51 -15.80 -21.78 -12.22
CA GLY A 51 -16.03 -22.90 -11.31
C GLY A 51 -16.14 -22.46 -9.85
N GLY A 52 -15.24 -21.58 -9.40
CA GLY A 52 -15.32 -21.03 -8.04
C GLY A 52 -16.53 -20.11 -7.85
N ALA A 53 -16.86 -19.26 -8.83
CA ALA A 53 -18.03 -18.39 -8.79
C ALA A 53 -19.36 -19.17 -8.65
N GLY A 54 -19.46 -20.33 -9.31
CA GLY A 54 -20.62 -21.22 -9.22
C GLY A 54 -20.84 -21.77 -7.80
N ALA A 55 -19.76 -22.12 -7.09
CA ALA A 55 -19.84 -22.64 -5.72
C ALA A 55 -20.37 -21.61 -4.70
N PHE A 56 -20.24 -20.32 -4.97
CA PHE A 56 -20.72 -19.22 -4.11
C PHE A 56 -22.00 -18.53 -4.63
N GLY A 57 -22.64 -19.08 -5.67
CA GLY A 57 -23.89 -18.52 -6.22
C GLY A 57 -23.73 -17.14 -6.88
N LEU A 58 -22.55 -16.82 -7.41
CA LEU A 58 -22.27 -15.53 -8.06
C LEU A 58 -22.74 -15.54 -9.53
N GLU A 59 -24.05 -15.58 -9.75
CA GLU A 59 -24.68 -15.81 -11.07
C GLU A 59 -24.19 -14.87 -12.18
N ALA A 60 -24.07 -13.56 -11.89
CA ALA A 60 -23.61 -12.58 -12.88
C ALA A 60 -22.17 -12.85 -13.34
N LEU A 61 -21.29 -13.26 -12.40
CA LEU A 61 -19.90 -13.61 -12.69
C LEU A 61 -19.83 -14.92 -13.50
N VAL A 62 -20.62 -15.93 -13.12
CA VAL A 62 -20.70 -17.21 -13.85
C VAL A 62 -21.15 -16.99 -15.30
N ARG A 63 -22.22 -16.21 -15.51
CA ARG A 63 -22.76 -15.93 -16.85
C ARG A 63 -21.73 -15.26 -17.74
N PHE A 64 -21.05 -14.23 -17.25
CA PHE A 64 -20.04 -13.52 -18.02
C PHE A 64 -18.81 -14.41 -18.32
N ALA A 65 -18.32 -15.14 -17.31
CA ALA A 65 -17.19 -16.06 -17.48
C ALA A 65 -17.48 -17.17 -18.49
N HIS A 66 -18.73 -17.67 -18.55
CA HIS A 66 -19.15 -18.66 -19.54
C HIS A 66 -19.05 -18.16 -20.99
N VAL A 67 -19.50 -16.93 -21.26
CA VAL A 67 -19.41 -16.33 -22.61
C VAL A 67 -17.94 -16.14 -23.00
N PHE A 68 -17.11 -15.67 -22.07
CA PHE A 68 -15.68 -15.52 -22.29
C PHE A 68 -15.00 -16.88 -22.56
N GLU A 69 -15.28 -17.89 -21.74
CA GLU A 69 -14.75 -19.25 -21.90
C GLU A 69 -15.10 -19.86 -23.27
N THR A 70 -16.31 -19.61 -23.76
CA THR A 70 -16.78 -20.13 -25.06
C THR A 70 -15.94 -19.59 -26.23
N LEU A 71 -15.63 -18.29 -26.24
CA LEU A 71 -14.72 -17.71 -27.24
C LEU A 71 -13.30 -18.30 -27.11
N MET A 72 -12.84 -18.52 -25.88
CA MET A 72 -11.53 -19.14 -25.62
C MET A 72 -11.46 -20.59 -26.11
N ASP A 73 -12.57 -21.33 -26.06
CA ASP A 73 -12.66 -22.68 -26.61
C ASP A 73 -12.55 -22.72 -28.13
N GLU A 74 -13.14 -21.74 -28.84
CA GLU A 74 -12.99 -21.60 -30.29
C GLU A 74 -11.54 -21.31 -30.69
N LEU A 75 -10.83 -20.49 -29.91
CA LEU A 75 -9.41 -20.20 -30.09
C LEU A 75 -8.55 -21.42 -29.81
N ARG A 76 -8.84 -22.15 -28.72
CA ARG A 76 -8.13 -23.38 -28.34
C ARG A 76 -8.29 -24.49 -29.38
N ALA A 77 -9.47 -24.60 -29.96
CA ALA A 77 -9.75 -25.57 -31.03
C ALA A 77 -9.18 -25.16 -32.39
N GLY A 78 -8.57 -23.97 -32.51
CA GLY A 78 -8.03 -23.44 -33.76
C GLY A 78 -9.11 -23.08 -34.78
N ARG A 79 -10.38 -22.97 -34.36
CA ARG A 79 -11.51 -22.59 -35.22
C ARG A 79 -11.56 -21.08 -35.47
N LYS A 80 -11.03 -20.28 -34.53
CA LYS A 80 -10.86 -18.83 -34.66
C LYS A 80 -9.39 -18.43 -34.68
N PRO A 81 -8.95 -17.51 -35.57
CA PRO A 81 -7.61 -16.94 -35.49
C PRO A 81 -7.48 -15.99 -34.29
N CYS A 82 -6.35 -16.03 -33.60
CA CYS A 82 -5.99 -15.07 -32.55
C CYS A 82 -5.46 -13.78 -33.22
N ASP A 83 -6.36 -13.00 -33.81
CA ASP A 83 -6.04 -11.74 -34.48
C ASP A 83 -6.14 -10.53 -33.53
N THR A 84 -5.67 -9.36 -33.98
CA THR A 84 -5.64 -8.14 -33.17
C THR A 84 -7.02 -7.72 -32.67
N VAL A 85 -8.08 -8.00 -33.44
CA VAL A 85 -9.46 -7.70 -33.02
C VAL A 85 -9.84 -8.58 -31.84
N THR A 86 -9.64 -9.90 -31.99
CA THR A 86 -9.95 -10.87 -30.93
C THR A 86 -9.16 -10.58 -29.66
N ILE A 87 -7.85 -10.32 -29.75
CA ILE A 87 -7.02 -10.01 -28.57
C ILE A 87 -7.52 -8.76 -27.84
N LYS A 88 -7.89 -7.69 -28.57
CA LYS A 88 -8.44 -6.47 -27.96
C LYS A 88 -9.77 -6.73 -27.26
N THR A 89 -10.63 -7.57 -27.83
CA THR A 89 -11.90 -7.95 -27.20
C THR A 89 -11.67 -8.80 -25.95
N LEU A 90 -10.73 -9.76 -25.97
CA LEU A 90 -10.36 -10.56 -24.78
C LEU A 90 -9.78 -9.71 -23.65
N LEU A 91 -8.96 -8.71 -24.00
CA LEU A 91 -8.41 -7.72 -23.05
C LEU A 91 -9.53 -6.93 -22.37
N ARG A 92 -10.51 -6.43 -23.14
CA ARG A 92 -11.71 -5.77 -22.59
C ARG A 92 -12.57 -6.74 -21.76
N ALA A 93 -12.65 -8.01 -22.15
CA ALA A 93 -13.40 -9.04 -21.42
C ALA A 93 -12.75 -9.35 -20.07
N SER A 94 -11.42 -9.37 -20.00
CA SER A 94 -10.68 -9.47 -18.73
C SER A 94 -11.01 -8.30 -17.79
N ASP A 95 -11.12 -7.08 -18.31
CA ASP A 95 -11.46 -5.91 -17.49
C ASP A 95 -12.87 -6.02 -16.89
N VAL A 96 -13.86 -6.46 -17.68
CA VAL A 96 -15.23 -6.66 -17.22
C VAL A 96 -15.35 -7.86 -16.26
N LEU A 97 -14.56 -8.92 -16.47
CA LEU A 97 -14.48 -10.05 -15.53
C LEU A 97 -13.97 -9.57 -14.16
N ALA A 98 -12.94 -8.71 -14.14
CA ALA A 98 -12.44 -8.10 -12.93
C ALA A 98 -13.49 -7.19 -12.25
N ASP A 99 -14.28 -6.45 -13.04
CA ASP A 99 -15.39 -5.63 -12.50
C ASP A 99 -16.44 -6.49 -11.80
N HIS A 100 -16.81 -7.64 -12.39
CA HIS A 100 -17.74 -8.57 -11.75
C HIS A 100 -17.20 -9.14 -10.44
N ILE A 101 -15.89 -9.45 -10.36
CA ILE A 101 -15.24 -9.91 -9.14
C ILE A 101 -15.23 -8.81 -8.06
N GLN A 102 -14.87 -7.58 -8.41
CA GLN A 102 -14.87 -6.45 -7.47
C GLN A 102 -16.26 -6.10 -6.95
N ALA A 103 -17.28 -6.16 -7.82
CA ALA A 103 -18.68 -5.99 -7.43
C ALA A 103 -19.13 -7.10 -6.47
N ALA A 104 -18.73 -8.36 -6.73
CA ALA A 104 -19.05 -9.49 -5.85
C ALA A 104 -18.34 -9.41 -4.48
N GLN A 105 -17.19 -8.74 -4.39
CA GLN A 105 -16.48 -8.43 -3.15
C GLN A 105 -17.08 -7.24 -2.38
N GLY A 106 -17.98 -6.46 -3.01
CA GLY A 106 -18.52 -5.21 -2.45
C GLY A 106 -17.54 -4.03 -2.50
N LEU A 107 -16.46 -4.12 -3.29
CA LEU A 107 -15.46 -3.06 -3.47
C LEU A 107 -15.84 -2.05 -4.55
N ALA A 108 -16.74 -2.43 -5.46
CA ALA A 108 -17.19 -1.62 -6.58
C ALA A 108 -18.73 -1.68 -6.71
N PRO A 109 -19.38 -0.69 -7.34
CA PRO A 109 -20.78 -0.79 -7.70
C PRO A 109 -21.03 -1.96 -8.67
N PRO A 110 -22.27 -2.46 -8.79
CA PRO A 110 -22.63 -3.44 -9.81
C PRO A 110 -22.15 -3.01 -11.19
N VAL A 111 -21.64 -3.96 -11.96
CA VAL A 111 -21.16 -3.71 -13.33
C VAL A 111 -22.28 -3.11 -14.16
N ASP A 112 -21.95 -2.06 -14.92
CA ASP A 112 -22.88 -1.44 -15.86
C ASP A 112 -23.41 -2.47 -16.87
N GLU A 113 -24.73 -2.73 -16.81
CA GLU A 113 -25.41 -3.71 -17.65
C GLU A 113 -25.29 -3.37 -19.14
N GLU A 114 -25.29 -2.10 -19.53
CA GLU A 114 -25.17 -1.72 -20.95
C GLU A 114 -23.75 -2.00 -21.48
N ARG A 115 -22.72 -1.68 -20.68
CA ARG A 115 -21.31 -1.96 -21.03
C ARG A 115 -21.04 -3.46 -21.08
N SER A 116 -21.54 -4.22 -20.11
CA SER A 116 -21.37 -5.68 -20.06
C SER A 116 -22.13 -6.35 -21.22
N ALA A 117 -23.38 -5.97 -21.48
CA ALA A 117 -24.17 -6.53 -22.58
C ALA A 117 -23.56 -6.22 -23.96
N GLY A 118 -23.04 -5.02 -24.17
CA GLY A 118 -22.37 -4.65 -25.41
C GLY A 118 -21.13 -5.52 -25.69
N LEU A 119 -20.37 -5.85 -24.65
CA LEU A 119 -19.19 -6.70 -24.77
C LEU A 119 -19.54 -8.19 -24.91
N VAL A 120 -20.57 -8.67 -24.19
CA VAL A 120 -21.12 -10.02 -24.37
C VAL A 120 -21.55 -10.22 -25.83
N HIS A 121 -22.26 -9.26 -26.41
CA HIS A 121 -22.64 -9.31 -27.81
C HIS A 121 -21.42 -9.37 -28.76
N GLU A 122 -20.36 -8.60 -28.48
CA GLU A 122 -19.12 -8.65 -29.26
C GLU A 122 -18.41 -10.01 -29.17
N LEU A 123 -18.37 -10.60 -27.97
CA LEU A 123 -17.82 -11.94 -27.73
C LEU A 123 -18.64 -13.03 -28.47
N GLU A 124 -19.96 -12.96 -28.42
CA GLU A 124 -20.86 -13.85 -29.14
C GLU A 124 -20.72 -13.71 -30.66
N LEU A 125 -20.62 -12.48 -31.17
CA LEU A 125 -20.36 -12.22 -32.58
C LEU A 125 -19.02 -12.81 -33.04
N LEU A 126 -17.98 -12.72 -32.21
CA LEU A 126 -16.68 -13.31 -32.53
C LEU A 126 -16.70 -14.84 -32.50
N THR A 127 -17.49 -15.42 -31.58
CA THR A 127 -17.67 -16.87 -31.39
C THR A 127 -18.52 -17.50 -32.49
N HIS A 128 -19.67 -16.90 -32.82
CA HIS A 128 -20.68 -17.48 -33.72
C HIS A 128 -20.74 -16.81 -35.10
N GLY A 129 -19.91 -15.79 -35.37
CA GLY A 129 -19.80 -15.17 -36.69
C GLY A 129 -21.04 -14.39 -37.14
N GLY A 130 -21.93 -14.01 -36.22
CA GLY A 130 -23.19 -13.32 -36.53
C GLY A 130 -24.40 -14.22 -36.75
N GLU A 131 -24.27 -15.54 -36.56
CA GLU A 131 -25.43 -16.40 -36.35
C GLU A 131 -25.84 -16.33 -34.86
N ALA A 132 -27.14 -16.11 -34.61
CA ALA A 132 -27.67 -16.05 -33.25
C ALA A 132 -27.33 -17.36 -32.50
N PRO A 133 -26.98 -17.28 -31.20
CA PRO A 133 -26.64 -18.47 -30.43
C PRO A 133 -27.81 -19.46 -30.47
N PRO A 134 -27.55 -20.78 -30.52
CA PRO A 134 -28.60 -21.74 -30.28
C PRO A 134 -29.15 -21.45 -28.88
N VAL A 135 -30.46 -21.27 -28.77
CA VAL A 135 -31.14 -21.29 -27.47
C VAL A 135 -30.91 -22.69 -26.92
N VAL A 136 -29.96 -22.81 -26.01
CA VAL A 136 -29.79 -24.02 -25.20
C VAL A 136 -30.92 -23.92 -24.19
N GLU A 137 -31.88 -24.85 -24.28
CA GLU A 137 -32.82 -25.10 -23.19
C GLU A 137 -31.99 -25.33 -21.92
N GLU A 138 -32.43 -24.77 -20.79
CA GLU A 138 -31.84 -25.03 -19.48
C GLU A 138 -31.95 -26.53 -19.17
N ASP A 139 -30.99 -27.32 -19.64
CA ASP A 139 -30.71 -28.63 -19.08
C ASP A 139 -30.06 -28.36 -17.72
N GLU A 140 -30.81 -28.62 -16.66
CA GLU A 140 -30.28 -28.78 -15.32
C GLU A 140 -29.06 -29.72 -15.39
N ASP A 141 -27.86 -29.18 -15.20
CA ASP A 141 -26.66 -29.99 -15.00
C ASP A 141 -26.90 -30.84 -13.73
N ASP A 142 -27.25 -32.11 -13.98
CA ASP A 142 -27.35 -33.21 -13.05
C ASP A 142 -26.00 -33.42 -12.34
N PHE A 143 -25.76 -32.65 -11.29
CA PHE A 143 -24.72 -32.95 -10.30
C PHE A 143 -25.19 -34.12 -9.44
N GLY A 144 -24.94 -35.33 -9.92
CA GLY A 144 -25.14 -36.58 -9.21
C GLY A 144 -24.33 -36.65 -7.90
N PHE A 145 -24.95 -36.22 -6.81
CA PHE A 145 -24.58 -36.60 -5.46
C PHE A 145 -25.75 -37.39 -4.85
N VAL A 146 -25.61 -38.72 -4.74
CA VAL A 146 -26.60 -39.59 -4.10
C VAL A 146 -26.09 -39.99 -2.72
N PRO A 147 -26.61 -39.42 -1.61
CA PRO A 147 -26.40 -40.00 -0.30
C PRO A 147 -27.37 -41.16 -0.11
N MET A 148 -26.84 -42.36 0.12
CA MET A 148 -27.66 -43.52 0.48
C MET A 148 -28.37 -43.28 1.82
N ALA A 149 -29.70 -43.18 1.78
CA ALA A 149 -30.55 -43.17 2.97
C ALA A 149 -30.74 -44.60 3.50
N PHE A 150 -30.57 -44.79 4.80
CA PHE A 150 -31.01 -45.97 5.53
C PHE A 150 -32.51 -45.83 5.86
N ASP A 151 -33.31 -46.82 5.48
CA ASP A 151 -34.75 -46.91 5.78
C ASP A 151 -35.01 -47.15 7.28
N VAL A 152 -35.89 -46.33 7.87
CA VAL A 152 -36.72 -46.72 9.02
C VAL A 152 -38.17 -46.27 8.72
N PRO A 153 -39.17 -47.17 8.79
CA PRO A 153 -40.50 -46.92 8.25
C PRO A 153 -41.38 -46.13 9.24
N LEU A 154 -42.12 -45.15 8.73
CA LEU A 154 -43.24 -44.49 9.41
C LEU A 154 -44.54 -44.92 8.72
N ASP A 155 -45.41 -45.58 9.49
CA ASP A 155 -46.77 -45.93 9.10
C ASP A 155 -47.67 -44.69 9.04
N GLU A 156 -48.44 -44.62 7.95
CA GLU A 156 -49.79 -44.04 7.83
C GLU A 156 -49.99 -42.52 7.67
N PRO A 157 -51.08 -42.09 6.96
CA PRO A 157 -50.92 -41.46 5.67
C PRO A 157 -51.44 -40.01 5.58
N LEU A 158 -50.92 -39.31 4.56
CA LEU A 158 -51.34 -38.01 4.05
C LEU A 158 -52.86 -37.88 3.87
N PRO A 159 -53.39 -36.65 3.99
CA PRO A 159 -54.38 -36.18 3.04
C PRO A 159 -53.95 -34.93 2.26
N SER A 160 -54.56 -34.84 1.09
CA SER A 160 -54.24 -34.00 -0.07
C SER A 160 -54.69 -32.55 0.02
N LEU A 161 -53.86 -31.72 -0.60
CA LEU A 161 -54.11 -30.46 -1.33
C LEU A 161 -55.56 -29.93 -1.39
N GLY A 162 -55.70 -28.69 -0.93
CA GLY A 162 -56.73 -27.75 -1.36
C GLY A 162 -56.25 -26.31 -1.13
N GLU A 163 -55.96 -25.59 -2.21
CA GLU A 163 -55.91 -24.12 -2.24
C GLU A 163 -57.25 -23.59 -2.78
N PRO A 164 -57.54 -22.28 -2.70
CA PRO A 164 -57.21 -21.28 -1.68
C PRO A 164 -58.48 -20.50 -1.24
N GLU A 165 -58.53 -19.94 -0.02
CA GLU A 165 -59.34 -18.74 0.23
C GLU A 165 -58.94 -18.03 1.53
N ALA A 166 -58.84 -16.70 1.44
CA ALA A 166 -58.43 -15.81 2.50
C ALA A 166 -59.58 -15.44 3.45
N VAL A 167 -59.37 -15.51 4.78
CA VAL A 167 -60.04 -14.63 5.76
C VAL A 167 -59.17 -14.38 6.99
N ALA A 168 -58.85 -13.09 7.18
CA ALA A 168 -58.51 -12.30 8.37
C ALA A 168 -58.07 -12.92 9.72
N ALA A 169 -56.91 -12.40 10.15
CA ALA A 169 -56.30 -12.25 11.48
C ALA A 169 -57.18 -12.18 12.74
N GLU A 170 -56.72 -12.87 13.80
CA GLU A 170 -56.65 -12.34 15.17
C GLU A 170 -55.27 -12.62 15.81
N ALA A 171 -54.54 -11.52 16.05
CA ALA A 171 -53.37 -11.25 16.89
C ALA A 171 -52.48 -12.41 17.45
N GLN A 172 -51.46 -12.80 16.67
CA GLN A 172 -50.17 -13.27 17.20
C GLN A 172 -49.10 -12.35 16.64
N THR A 173 -48.55 -11.47 17.47
CA THR A 173 -47.53 -10.51 17.01
C THR A 173 -46.37 -10.42 17.98
N GLY A 174 -45.79 -11.57 18.33
CA GLY A 174 -44.53 -11.58 19.05
C GLY A 174 -44.08 -12.90 19.66
N TRP A 175 -42.84 -12.91 20.15
CA TRP A 175 -42.15 -14.00 20.81
C TRP A 175 -41.58 -13.56 22.15
N ARG A 176 -41.73 -14.40 23.18
CA ARG A 176 -41.04 -14.32 24.45
C ARG A 176 -39.87 -15.29 24.45
N ILE A 177 -38.67 -14.75 24.59
CA ILE A 177 -37.40 -15.44 24.56
C ILE A 177 -36.79 -15.36 25.96
N LEU A 178 -36.44 -16.51 26.52
CA LEU A 178 -35.74 -16.63 27.78
C LEU A 178 -34.35 -17.18 27.49
N PHE A 179 -33.32 -16.41 27.83
CA PHE A 179 -31.95 -16.65 27.43
C PHE A 179 -31.02 -16.53 28.64
N LYS A 180 -30.32 -17.62 28.98
CA LYS A 180 -29.30 -17.64 30.03
C LYS A 180 -27.96 -18.11 29.45
N PRO A 181 -26.99 -17.19 29.24
CA PRO A 181 -25.66 -17.56 28.77
C PRO A 181 -24.89 -18.33 29.85
N HIS A 182 -24.15 -19.36 29.45
CA HIS A 182 -23.16 -20.03 30.32
C HIS A 182 -21.78 -19.38 30.15
N GLY A 183 -20.85 -19.63 31.09
CA GLY A 183 -19.49 -19.07 31.00
C GLY A 183 -18.73 -19.40 29.70
N ARG A 184 -18.99 -20.59 29.12
CA ARG A 184 -18.38 -21.02 27.84
C ARG A 184 -18.72 -20.11 26.67
N MET A 185 -19.92 -19.52 26.64
CA MET A 185 -20.32 -18.55 25.63
C MET A 185 -19.38 -17.34 25.62
N TYR A 186 -19.04 -16.81 26.80
CA TYR A 186 -18.10 -15.68 26.90
C TYR A 186 -16.65 -16.12 26.61
N GLY A 187 -16.28 -17.34 27.01
CA GLY A 187 -14.98 -17.93 26.69
C GLY A 187 -14.74 -18.11 25.19
N SER A 188 -15.79 -18.32 24.38
CA SER A 188 -15.74 -18.37 22.92
C SER A 188 -15.89 -16.98 22.25
N ALA A 189 -15.78 -15.91 23.03
CA ALA A 189 -15.92 -14.50 22.63
C ALA A 189 -17.31 -14.12 22.09
N ASN A 190 -18.36 -14.89 22.43
CA ASN A 190 -19.74 -14.51 22.16
C ASN A 190 -20.25 -13.56 23.26
N GLU A 191 -21.05 -12.57 22.88
CA GLU A 191 -21.57 -11.55 23.79
C GLU A 191 -23.10 -11.48 23.78
N ALA A 192 -23.72 -11.53 24.95
CA ALA A 192 -25.17 -11.40 25.11
C ALA A 192 -25.72 -10.09 24.47
N GLY A 193 -24.95 -9.00 24.56
CA GLY A 193 -25.34 -7.71 23.98
C GLY A 193 -25.49 -7.72 22.45
N LEU A 194 -24.71 -8.54 21.74
CA LEU A 194 -24.82 -8.67 20.29
C LEU A 194 -26.10 -9.43 19.90
N LEU A 195 -26.43 -10.50 20.61
CA LEU A 195 -27.68 -11.25 20.42
C LEU A 195 -28.91 -10.38 20.65
N LEU A 196 -28.92 -9.60 21.74
CA LEU A 196 -30.00 -8.65 22.03
C LEU A 196 -30.16 -7.59 20.94
N ARG A 197 -29.03 -7.14 20.35
CA ARG A 197 -29.04 -6.17 19.26
C ARG A 197 -29.54 -6.77 17.95
N GLU A 198 -29.18 -8.01 17.61
CA GLU A 198 -29.72 -8.70 16.43
C GLU A 198 -31.22 -8.96 16.58
N LEU A 199 -31.69 -9.38 17.77
CA LEU A 199 -33.13 -9.46 18.05
C LEU A 199 -33.84 -8.11 17.89
N GLY A 200 -33.19 -7.01 18.30
CA GLY A 200 -33.70 -5.65 18.11
C GLY A 200 -33.78 -5.20 16.65
N ARG A 201 -33.04 -5.85 15.73
CA ARG A 201 -33.15 -5.61 14.28
C ARG A 201 -34.36 -6.32 13.68
N LEU A 202 -34.75 -7.47 14.26
CA LEU A 202 -35.95 -8.20 13.85
C LEU A 202 -37.24 -7.46 14.25
N GLY A 203 -37.21 -6.66 15.32
CA GLY A 203 -38.33 -5.79 15.65
C GLY A 203 -38.25 -5.15 17.03
N PRO A 204 -39.31 -4.47 17.48
CA PRO A 204 -39.33 -3.82 18.78
C PRO A 204 -39.27 -4.87 19.91
N ILE A 205 -38.23 -4.77 20.74
CA ILE A 205 -38.01 -5.65 21.89
C ILE A 205 -38.19 -4.92 23.22
N THR A 206 -38.71 -5.62 24.21
CA THR A 206 -38.61 -5.23 25.63
C THR A 206 -37.72 -6.24 26.33
N VAL A 207 -36.68 -5.76 27.01
CA VAL A 207 -35.68 -6.62 27.67
C VAL A 207 -35.75 -6.39 29.17
N SER A 208 -35.85 -7.47 29.95
CA SER A 208 -35.68 -7.47 31.39
C SER A 208 -34.60 -8.46 31.80
N VAL A 209 -33.83 -8.11 32.82
CA VAL A 209 -32.75 -8.95 33.36
C VAL A 209 -33.13 -9.44 34.75
N GLU A 210 -32.87 -10.71 35.01
CA GLU A 210 -32.95 -11.34 36.32
C GLU A 210 -31.51 -11.60 36.81
N ASP A 211 -31.16 -10.97 37.92
CA ASP A 211 -29.81 -10.96 38.50
C ASP A 211 -29.71 -11.69 39.86
N SER A 212 -30.77 -12.41 40.27
CA SER A 212 -30.82 -13.13 41.55
C SER A 212 -29.77 -14.23 41.70
N ALA A 213 -29.20 -14.73 40.60
CA ALA A 213 -28.09 -15.69 40.60
C ALA A 213 -26.70 -15.03 40.67
N LEU A 214 -26.61 -13.69 40.71
CA LEU A 214 -25.35 -12.96 40.81
C LEU A 214 -24.74 -13.12 42.21
N PRO A 215 -23.57 -13.77 42.35
CA PRO A 215 -22.94 -13.97 43.65
C PRO A 215 -22.29 -12.68 44.16
N THR A 216 -21.97 -12.65 45.46
CA THR A 216 -21.18 -11.56 46.04
C THR A 216 -19.75 -11.55 45.48
N LEU A 217 -19.12 -10.38 45.45
CA LEU A 217 -17.83 -10.17 44.76
C LEU A 217 -16.70 -11.09 45.23
N ASP A 218 -16.77 -11.58 46.47
CA ASP A 218 -15.79 -12.49 47.08
C ASP A 218 -15.82 -13.91 46.50
N VAL A 219 -16.92 -14.31 45.86
CA VAL A 219 -17.10 -15.65 45.26
C VAL A 219 -17.49 -15.58 43.77
N LEU A 220 -17.47 -14.39 43.17
CA LEU A 220 -17.78 -14.17 41.77
C LEU A 220 -16.63 -14.65 40.87
N VAL A 221 -16.95 -15.54 39.92
CA VAL A 221 -16.04 -15.96 38.85
C VAL A 221 -16.34 -15.12 37.61
N ALA A 222 -15.41 -14.25 37.22
CA ALA A 222 -15.63 -13.28 36.13
C ALA A 222 -15.92 -13.92 34.76
N GLU A 223 -15.60 -15.20 34.59
CA GLU A 223 -15.75 -15.95 33.34
C GLU A 223 -17.09 -16.71 33.24
N ASP A 224 -17.95 -16.63 34.26
CA ASP A 224 -19.22 -17.37 34.30
C ASP A 224 -20.45 -16.49 34.02
N GLY A 225 -21.55 -17.12 33.59
CA GLY A 225 -22.79 -16.46 33.21
C GLY A 225 -23.86 -16.49 34.30
N TYR A 226 -24.05 -15.37 34.99
CA TYR A 226 -25.00 -15.27 36.12
C TYR A 226 -26.33 -14.59 35.78
N LEU A 227 -26.40 -13.85 34.66
CA LEU A 227 -27.58 -13.06 34.30
C LEU A 227 -28.51 -13.87 33.41
N THR A 228 -29.81 -13.84 33.70
CA THR A 228 -30.84 -14.40 32.82
C THR A 228 -31.62 -13.27 32.17
N TRP A 229 -31.83 -13.35 30.87
CA TRP A 229 -32.50 -12.33 30.07
C TRP A 229 -33.86 -12.83 29.62
N THR A 230 -34.90 -12.02 29.85
CA THR A 230 -36.23 -12.22 29.27
C THR A 230 -36.45 -11.13 28.22
N ILE A 231 -36.70 -11.53 26.98
CA ILE A 231 -36.87 -10.66 25.84
C ILE A 231 -38.25 -10.89 25.22
N ASP A 232 -39.07 -9.84 25.23
CA ASP A 232 -40.36 -9.81 24.57
C ASP A 232 -40.21 -9.09 23.22
N LEU A 233 -40.14 -9.86 22.13
CA LEU A 233 -40.08 -9.38 20.75
C LEU A 233 -41.48 -9.22 20.18
N THR A 234 -41.87 -8.00 19.82
CA THR A 234 -43.21 -7.68 19.27
C THR A 234 -43.19 -7.56 17.75
N ALA A 235 -42.88 -8.67 17.07
CA ALA A 235 -42.80 -8.74 15.61
C ALA A 235 -43.51 -9.99 15.06
N ALA A 236 -44.15 -9.85 13.89
CA ALA A 236 -44.76 -10.96 13.16
C ALA A 236 -43.70 -11.65 12.28
N ILE A 237 -42.83 -12.44 12.92
CA ILE A 237 -41.71 -13.15 12.29
C ILE A 237 -41.82 -14.64 12.66
N GLU A 238 -41.39 -15.53 11.77
CA GLU A 238 -41.37 -16.97 12.04
C GLU A 238 -40.39 -17.34 13.16
N GLU A 239 -40.72 -18.35 13.98
CA GLU A 239 -39.86 -18.80 15.09
C GLU A 239 -38.45 -19.15 14.60
N LYS A 240 -38.35 -19.75 13.41
CA LYS A 240 -37.08 -20.16 12.81
C LYS A 240 -36.10 -19.00 12.69
N VAL A 241 -36.56 -17.84 12.25
CA VAL A 241 -35.74 -16.62 12.09
C VAL A 241 -35.30 -16.08 13.46
N VAL A 242 -36.12 -16.25 14.50
CA VAL A 242 -35.74 -15.88 15.88
C VAL A 242 -34.70 -16.86 16.43
N ARG A 243 -34.84 -18.16 16.12
CA ARG A 243 -33.91 -19.21 16.54
C ARG A 243 -32.55 -19.11 15.85
N GLU A 244 -32.53 -18.75 14.57
CA GLU A 244 -31.29 -18.51 13.79
C GLU A 244 -30.35 -17.49 14.44
N VAL A 245 -30.87 -16.53 15.21
CA VAL A 245 -30.06 -15.57 16.00
C VAL A 245 -29.22 -16.27 17.06
N PHE A 246 -29.61 -17.47 17.51
CA PHE A 246 -28.95 -18.22 18.58
C PHE A 246 -28.23 -19.50 18.09
N ASP A 247 -28.28 -19.84 16.80
CA ASP A 247 -27.72 -21.10 16.26
C ASP A 247 -26.24 -21.33 16.62
N PHE A 248 -25.47 -20.25 16.76
CA PHE A 248 -24.04 -20.32 17.09
C PHE A 248 -23.74 -20.38 18.60
N VAL A 249 -24.76 -20.26 19.46
CA VAL A 249 -24.65 -20.33 20.93
C VAL A 249 -25.62 -21.34 21.57
N GLU A 250 -26.41 -22.08 20.78
CA GLU A 250 -27.43 -23.01 21.30
C GLU A 250 -26.85 -24.07 22.24
N ALA A 251 -25.59 -24.45 22.05
CA ALA A 251 -24.87 -25.39 22.92
C ALA A 251 -24.25 -24.77 24.19
N ASP A 252 -24.16 -23.44 24.27
CA ASP A 252 -23.49 -22.69 25.33
C ASP A 252 -24.46 -21.76 26.12
N CYS A 253 -25.76 -21.96 25.97
CA CYS A 253 -26.79 -21.23 26.72
C CYS A 253 -28.06 -22.06 26.94
N ASP A 254 -28.83 -21.69 27.97
CA ASP A 254 -30.21 -22.15 28.09
C ASP A 254 -31.12 -21.19 27.32
N LEU A 255 -31.84 -21.72 26.33
CA LEU A 255 -32.72 -20.95 25.45
C LEU A 255 -34.13 -21.53 25.43
N THR A 256 -35.14 -20.68 25.63
CA THR A 256 -36.55 -21.03 25.44
C THR A 256 -37.25 -19.93 24.64
N ILE A 257 -37.94 -20.30 23.56
CA ILE A 257 -38.70 -19.38 22.71
C ILE A 257 -40.17 -19.80 22.78
N SER A 258 -41.06 -18.85 23.09
CA SER A 258 -42.50 -19.09 23.27
C SER A 258 -43.34 -17.94 22.68
N PRO A 259 -44.57 -18.18 22.20
CA PRO A 259 -45.39 -17.12 21.62
C PRO A 259 -45.90 -16.13 22.67
N LEU A 260 -45.87 -14.82 22.35
CA LEU A 260 -46.33 -13.76 23.24
C LEU A 260 -47.87 -13.83 23.38
N GLY A 261 -48.36 -14.14 24.59
CA GLY A 261 -49.80 -14.27 24.90
C GLY A 261 -50.30 -15.70 25.16
N GLY A 262 -49.44 -16.71 25.06
CA GLY A 262 -49.74 -18.07 25.55
C GLY A 262 -49.70 -18.12 27.08
N GLY A 263 -50.79 -18.55 27.72
CA GLY A 263 -51.01 -18.49 29.18
C GLY A 263 -50.18 -19.43 30.06
N SER A 264 -48.93 -19.69 29.72
CA SER A 264 -47.97 -20.44 30.54
C SER A 264 -46.69 -19.62 30.68
N GLU A 265 -46.37 -19.21 31.91
CA GLU A 265 -45.04 -18.64 32.20
C GLU A 265 -43.98 -19.70 31.85
N PRO A 266 -43.01 -19.38 30.97
CA PRO A 266 -41.93 -20.32 30.67
C PRO A 266 -41.06 -20.48 31.91
N VAL A 267 -41.00 -21.69 32.44
CA VAL A 267 -40.10 -22.08 33.55
C VAL A 267 -38.88 -22.74 32.94
N LEU A 268 -37.68 -22.20 33.19
CA LEU A 268 -36.44 -22.91 32.88
C LEU A 268 -36.35 -24.14 33.79
N VAL A 269 -36.32 -25.32 33.19
CA VAL A 269 -35.98 -26.54 33.91
C VAL A 269 -34.46 -26.63 33.89
N PHE A 270 -33.83 -26.37 35.04
CA PHE A 270 -32.40 -26.57 35.21
C PHE A 270 -32.12 -28.07 35.27
N GLU A 271 -31.54 -28.63 34.22
CA GLU A 271 -30.80 -29.88 34.37
C GLU A 271 -29.46 -29.52 35.05
N GLU A 272 -29.34 -29.82 36.35
CA GLU A 272 -28.04 -29.79 37.02
C GLU A 272 -27.16 -30.89 36.42
N GLU A 273 -26.37 -30.55 35.40
CA GLU A 273 -25.19 -31.34 35.10
C GLU A 273 -24.19 -31.18 36.26
N PRO A 274 -23.67 -32.28 36.84
CA PRO A 274 -22.64 -32.18 37.86
C PRO A 274 -21.41 -31.52 37.24
N PRO A 275 -20.64 -30.74 38.02
CA PRO A 275 -19.47 -30.03 37.49
C PRO A 275 -18.55 -31.03 36.82
N ALA A 276 -18.39 -30.90 35.51
CA ALA A 276 -17.38 -31.62 34.77
C ALA A 276 -16.03 -31.20 35.35
N VAL A 277 -15.45 -32.08 36.16
CA VAL A 277 -14.06 -32.00 36.59
C VAL A 277 -13.24 -32.04 35.32
N LEU A 278 -12.80 -30.87 34.86
CA LEU A 278 -11.74 -30.76 33.88
C LEU A 278 -10.54 -31.56 34.43
N PRO A 279 -9.96 -32.50 33.68
CA PRO A 279 -8.65 -33.00 34.04
C PRO A 279 -7.72 -31.79 34.07
N ALA A 280 -6.98 -31.65 35.18
CA ALA A 280 -5.91 -30.70 35.28
C ALA A 280 -5.06 -30.78 34.00
N SER A 281 -4.84 -29.62 33.39
CA SER A 281 -3.85 -29.35 32.35
C SER A 281 -2.84 -30.49 32.17
N ASP A 282 -2.98 -31.26 31.09
CA ASP A 282 -1.84 -31.98 30.53
C ASP A 282 -0.88 -30.89 30.03
N GLU A 283 0.01 -30.44 30.93
CA GLU A 283 1.23 -29.77 30.56
C GLU A 283 1.92 -30.67 29.54
N LEU A 284 1.99 -30.20 28.29
CA LEU A 284 2.87 -30.77 27.29
C LEU A 284 4.26 -30.88 27.91
N ASP A 285 4.69 -32.11 28.18
CA ASP A 285 6.00 -32.40 28.74
C ASP A 285 7.07 -32.13 27.67
N ILE A 286 7.48 -30.86 27.60
CA ILE A 286 8.53 -30.35 26.72
C ILE A 286 9.85 -31.11 26.96
N ALA A 287 10.06 -31.69 28.16
CA ALA A 287 11.24 -32.49 28.45
C ALA A 287 11.20 -33.87 27.74
N ALA A 288 10.02 -34.48 27.58
CA ALA A 288 9.85 -35.72 26.84
C ALA A 288 10.02 -35.53 25.31
N LEU A 289 9.65 -34.36 24.78
CA LEU A 289 9.85 -34.01 23.37
C LEU A 289 11.32 -33.66 23.05
N LEU A 290 12.03 -33.01 23.98
CA LEU A 290 13.47 -32.74 23.85
C LEU A 290 14.32 -34.01 23.97
N ALA A 291 13.91 -34.98 24.79
CA ALA A 291 14.57 -36.28 24.90
C ALA A 291 14.46 -37.13 23.62
N LYS A 292 13.42 -36.91 22.81
CA LYS A 292 13.18 -37.63 21.55
C LYS A 292 13.91 -37.01 20.35
N ALA A 293 14.34 -35.75 20.46
CA ALA A 293 15.09 -35.03 19.42
C ALA A 293 16.63 -35.10 19.59
N ALA A 294 17.12 -35.50 20.77
CA ALA A 294 18.57 -35.59 21.08
C ALA A 294 19.18 -37.00 20.86
N GLY A 295 18.44 -37.93 20.27
CA GLY A 295 18.86 -39.32 20.08
C GLY A 295 19.31 -39.67 18.66
N ASP A 296 20.27 -38.94 18.09
CA ASP A 296 21.20 -39.49 17.08
C ASP A 296 22.33 -38.49 16.74
N ALA A 297 23.48 -38.61 17.43
CA ALA A 297 24.79 -38.19 16.95
C ALA A 297 25.92 -38.82 17.81
N PRO A 298 27.06 -39.27 17.23
CA PRO A 298 28.10 -39.97 17.97
C PRO A 298 29.00 -39.02 18.77
N ALA A 299 29.48 -39.53 19.91
CA ALA A 299 30.31 -38.84 20.90
C ALA A 299 31.71 -38.46 20.39
N VAL A 300 32.19 -37.28 20.82
CA VAL A 300 33.63 -36.95 20.88
C VAL A 300 33.96 -36.36 22.26
N GLU A 301 34.96 -36.95 22.88
CA GLU A 301 35.47 -36.77 24.24
C GLU A 301 36.21 -35.42 24.40
N GLN A 302 35.94 -34.69 25.49
CA GLN A 302 36.77 -33.56 25.94
C GLN A 302 37.74 -34.03 27.03
N PRO A 303 38.96 -33.48 27.12
CA PRO A 303 39.70 -33.44 28.37
C PRO A 303 39.71 -32.03 29.01
N THR A 304 39.71 -32.06 30.35
CA THR A 304 39.63 -30.98 31.34
C THR A 304 40.95 -30.20 31.56
N PRO A 305 40.91 -29.05 32.29
CA PRO A 305 41.96 -28.05 32.33
C PRO A 305 42.85 -28.11 33.59
N ASP A 306 44.08 -27.56 33.52
CA ASP A 306 44.70 -26.92 34.69
C ASP A 306 45.87 -25.96 34.38
N ALA A 307 45.74 -24.76 34.96
CA ALA A 307 46.68 -23.83 35.62
C ALA A 307 48.20 -23.62 35.27
N VAL A 308 48.51 -22.33 34.98
CA VAL A 308 49.62 -21.44 35.50
C VAL A 308 51.06 -21.47 34.91
N ALA A 309 51.35 -20.41 34.10
CA ALA A 309 52.53 -19.48 33.96
C ALA A 309 54.03 -19.95 34.00
N PRO A 310 55.05 -19.15 33.54
CA PRO A 310 55.15 -18.09 32.50
C PRO A 310 56.36 -18.25 31.50
N ALA A 311 56.35 -17.42 30.43
CA ALA A 311 57.39 -16.91 29.46
C ALA A 311 58.82 -17.53 29.40
N PRO A 312 59.48 -17.67 28.19
CA PRO A 312 60.00 -16.48 27.46
C PRO A 312 60.08 -16.53 25.91
N ALA A 313 60.08 -15.31 25.34
CA ALA A 313 60.85 -14.74 24.21
C ALA A 313 61.18 -15.53 22.92
N LEU A 314 60.66 -14.94 21.81
CA LEU A 314 61.33 -14.57 20.54
C LEU A 314 62.04 -15.65 19.69
N GLU A 315 61.47 -15.93 18.52
CA GLU A 315 62.23 -15.95 17.27
C GLU A 315 61.33 -15.64 16.05
N ALA A 316 61.89 -14.89 15.10
CA ALA A 316 61.22 -14.20 14.01
C ALA A 316 61.03 -15.09 12.76
N VAL A 317 59.91 -14.90 12.05
CA VAL A 317 59.80 -15.28 10.64
C VAL A 317 59.10 -14.16 9.85
N ALA A 318 59.74 -13.78 8.75
CA ALA A 318 59.44 -12.65 7.86
C ALA A 318 58.15 -12.86 7.01
N PRO A 319 57.53 -11.76 6.51
CA PRO A 319 56.29 -11.84 5.74
C PRO A 319 56.53 -12.17 4.25
N ALA A 320 55.63 -12.96 3.67
CA ALA A 320 55.53 -13.19 2.23
C ALA A 320 54.67 -12.10 1.54
N PRO A 321 54.94 -11.75 0.26
CA PRO A 321 54.47 -10.51 -0.33
C PRO A 321 53.13 -10.63 -1.08
N VAL A 322 52.44 -9.49 -1.14
CA VAL A 322 51.21 -9.21 -1.90
C VAL A 322 51.50 -9.14 -3.40
N PRO A 323 50.69 -9.73 -4.31
CA PRO A 323 50.78 -9.45 -5.74
C PRO A 323 49.93 -8.24 -6.16
N ALA A 324 50.53 -7.40 -6.98
CA ALA A 324 49.99 -6.19 -7.61
C ALA A 324 49.09 -6.50 -8.84
N PRO A 325 48.24 -5.56 -9.28
CA PRO A 325 47.20 -5.79 -10.28
C PRO A 325 47.71 -5.68 -11.74
N ALA A 326 47.16 -6.50 -12.63
CA ALA A 326 47.47 -6.49 -14.06
C ALA A 326 46.46 -5.64 -14.88
N ALA A 327 47.00 -4.91 -15.85
CA ALA A 327 46.32 -4.00 -16.78
C ALA A 327 45.55 -4.73 -17.91
N PRO A 328 44.63 -4.05 -18.62
CA PRO A 328 43.69 -4.68 -19.56
C PRO A 328 44.26 -4.83 -20.99
N ALA A 329 43.84 -5.88 -21.70
CA ALA A 329 44.14 -6.11 -23.11
C ALA A 329 42.96 -5.68 -24.03
N PRO A 330 43.22 -5.22 -25.27
CA PRO A 330 42.23 -4.57 -26.13
C PRO A 330 41.46 -5.51 -27.07
N ALA A 331 40.34 -4.99 -27.59
CA ALA A 331 39.35 -5.63 -28.46
C ALA A 331 39.86 -6.08 -29.85
N PRO A 332 39.22 -7.09 -30.49
CA PRO A 332 39.34 -7.33 -31.92
C PRO A 332 38.16 -6.74 -32.72
N ALA A 333 38.49 -6.25 -33.92
CA ALA A 333 37.59 -5.72 -34.96
C ALA A 333 37.13 -6.84 -35.94
N PRO A 334 36.15 -6.58 -36.84
CA PRO A 334 35.20 -7.56 -37.36
C PRO A 334 35.66 -8.27 -38.64
N VAL A 335 35.19 -9.49 -38.87
CA VAL A 335 35.34 -10.23 -40.15
C VAL A 335 33.97 -10.70 -40.66
N ALA A 336 33.84 -10.62 -41.98
CA ALA A 336 32.66 -10.67 -42.83
C ALA A 336 31.86 -11.99 -42.85
N ALA A 337 30.61 -11.85 -43.32
CA ALA A 337 29.60 -12.89 -43.49
C ALA A 337 29.74 -13.71 -44.79
N ALA A 338 29.43 -15.02 -44.72
CA ALA A 338 28.67 -15.87 -45.66
C ALA A 338 28.75 -17.36 -45.23
N PRO A 339 27.93 -18.29 -45.78
CA PRO A 339 26.53 -18.59 -45.45
C PRO A 339 26.36 -19.93 -44.69
N ALA A 340 25.15 -20.15 -44.16
CA ALA A 340 24.77 -21.27 -43.28
C ALA A 340 24.72 -22.66 -43.95
N PRO A 341 25.06 -23.73 -43.19
CA PRO A 341 24.46 -25.05 -43.32
C PRO A 341 23.40 -25.30 -42.22
N ALA A 342 22.44 -26.16 -42.57
CA ALA A 342 21.23 -26.48 -41.80
C ALA A 342 21.46 -26.88 -40.34
N ALA A 343 20.54 -26.43 -39.48
CA ALA A 343 20.52 -26.69 -38.04
C ALA A 343 20.32 -28.19 -37.71
N PRO A 344 21.07 -28.75 -36.74
CA PRO A 344 20.72 -30.01 -36.11
C PRO A 344 19.54 -29.80 -35.15
N ILE A 345 18.62 -30.76 -35.14
CA ILE A 345 17.51 -30.86 -34.17
C ILE A 345 18.11 -30.98 -32.75
N PRO A 346 17.70 -30.15 -31.77
CA PRO A 346 18.19 -30.29 -30.40
C PRO A 346 17.63 -31.56 -29.75
N PRO A 347 18.42 -32.31 -28.97
CA PRO A 347 17.91 -33.42 -28.18
C PRO A 347 16.98 -32.90 -27.08
N ALA A 348 15.91 -33.67 -26.83
CA ALA A 348 14.90 -33.40 -25.81
C ALA A 348 15.55 -33.03 -24.46
N GLN A 349 15.21 -31.86 -23.96
CA GLN A 349 15.59 -31.41 -22.62
C GLN A 349 14.95 -32.35 -21.59
N VAL A 350 15.81 -33.06 -20.87
CA VAL A 350 15.44 -33.67 -19.59
C VAL A 350 15.09 -32.51 -18.66
N ALA A 351 13.85 -32.49 -18.18
CA ALA A 351 13.37 -31.50 -17.23
C ALA A 351 14.33 -31.40 -16.05
N ALA A 352 14.84 -30.20 -15.80
CA ALA A 352 15.62 -29.91 -14.61
C ALA A 352 14.76 -30.18 -13.36
N PRO A 353 15.36 -30.68 -12.26
CA PRO A 353 14.62 -30.88 -11.02
C PRO A 353 14.03 -29.54 -10.57
N VAL A 354 12.71 -29.54 -10.40
CA VAL A 354 11.95 -28.43 -9.81
C VAL A 354 12.55 -28.15 -8.44
N ALA A 355 13.11 -26.95 -8.26
CA ALA A 355 13.59 -26.52 -6.95
C ALA A 355 12.43 -26.61 -5.95
N PRO A 356 12.65 -27.12 -4.72
CA PRO A 356 11.61 -27.17 -3.72
C PRO A 356 11.04 -25.76 -3.52
N ALA A 357 9.70 -25.66 -3.53
CA ALA A 357 9.02 -24.40 -3.32
C ALA A 357 9.54 -23.75 -2.04
N PRO A 358 9.89 -22.44 -2.05
CA PRO A 358 10.38 -21.78 -0.87
C PRO A 358 9.33 -21.91 0.24
N VAL A 359 9.78 -22.32 1.44
CA VAL A 359 8.91 -22.36 2.61
C VAL A 359 8.60 -20.91 2.99
N THR A 360 7.43 -20.43 2.61
CA THR A 360 6.98 -19.07 2.92
C THR A 360 6.34 -19.04 4.30
N ILE A 361 6.76 -18.10 5.14
CA ILE A 361 6.14 -17.84 6.45
C ILE A 361 5.27 -16.59 6.33
N ARG A 362 3.98 -16.72 6.63
CA ARG A 362 3.07 -15.58 6.72
C ARG A 362 3.24 -14.93 8.10
N VAL A 363 3.61 -13.65 8.11
CA VAL A 363 3.81 -12.88 9.34
C VAL A 363 2.81 -11.74 9.35
N ASP A 364 2.19 -11.52 10.50
CA ASP A 364 1.29 -10.38 10.75
C ASP A 364 2.04 -9.05 10.58
N LEU A 365 1.42 -8.09 9.86
CA LEU A 365 2.02 -6.80 9.55
C LEU A 365 2.40 -6.01 10.81
N ASP A 366 1.57 -6.05 11.85
CA ASP A 366 1.80 -5.31 13.09
C ASP A 366 3.06 -5.81 13.81
N ARG A 367 3.43 -7.07 13.62
CA ARG A 367 4.66 -7.64 14.18
C ARG A 367 5.89 -7.08 13.47
N VAL A 368 5.84 -6.95 12.15
CA VAL A 368 6.92 -6.36 11.36
C VAL A 368 7.07 -4.87 11.69
N ASP A 369 5.98 -4.13 11.79
CA ASP A 369 6.00 -2.71 12.15
C ASP A 369 6.52 -2.47 13.58
N ARG A 370 6.16 -3.32 14.56
CA ARG A 370 6.77 -3.27 15.90
C ARG A 370 8.27 -3.52 15.85
N LEU A 371 8.72 -4.51 15.08
CA LEU A 371 10.13 -4.84 14.95
C LEU A 371 10.91 -3.66 14.34
N ILE A 372 10.33 -2.97 13.36
CA ILE A 372 10.85 -1.72 12.81
C ILE A 372 10.97 -0.63 13.86
N ASN A 373 9.94 -0.43 14.68
CA ASN A 373 9.98 0.58 15.75
C ASN A 373 11.10 0.27 16.75
N VAL A 374 11.26 -0.99 17.14
CA VAL A 374 12.34 -1.44 18.04
C VAL A 374 13.71 -1.21 17.42
N VAL A 375 13.90 -1.52 16.13
CA VAL A 375 15.17 -1.23 15.43
C VAL A 375 15.42 0.27 15.31
N GLY A 376 14.37 1.06 15.05
CA GLY A 376 14.46 2.52 15.06
C GLY A 376 14.88 3.07 16.42
N GLU A 377 14.32 2.55 17.51
CA GLU A 377 14.73 2.87 18.89
C GLU A 377 16.16 2.41 19.17
N LEU A 378 16.58 1.25 18.67
CA LEU A 378 17.95 0.74 18.82
C LEU A 378 18.96 1.67 18.14
N VAL A 379 18.68 2.12 16.91
CA VAL A 379 19.50 3.11 16.19
C VAL A 379 19.59 4.42 16.98
N ILE A 380 18.47 4.88 17.56
CA ILE A 380 18.47 6.07 18.41
C ILE A 380 19.35 5.85 19.66
N GLN A 381 19.19 4.74 20.38
CA GLN A 381 19.97 4.43 21.60
C GLN A 381 21.46 4.26 21.29
N GLN A 382 21.82 3.62 20.18
CA GLN A 382 23.20 3.47 19.72
C GLN A 382 23.82 4.84 19.41
N ALA A 383 23.10 5.71 18.70
CA ALA A 383 23.53 7.09 18.48
C ALA A 383 23.69 7.86 19.80
N MET A 384 22.82 7.62 20.78
CA MET A 384 22.94 8.23 22.11
C MET A 384 24.20 7.81 22.86
N LEU A 385 24.47 6.51 22.87
CA LEU A 385 25.67 5.94 23.46
C LEU A 385 26.93 6.51 22.80
N SER A 386 26.93 6.64 21.48
CA SER A 386 28.06 7.19 20.71
C SER A 386 28.37 8.62 21.09
N GLN A 387 27.33 9.44 21.19
CA GLN A 387 27.47 10.82 21.60
C GLN A 387 27.99 10.93 23.05
N ARG A 388 27.45 10.16 24.00
CA ARG A 388 27.92 10.18 25.39
C ARG A 388 29.37 9.75 25.54
N VAL A 389 29.80 8.75 24.77
CA VAL A 389 31.19 8.31 24.73
C VAL A 389 32.08 9.43 24.18
N LEU A 390 31.65 10.14 23.14
CA LEU A 390 32.39 11.28 22.59
C LEU A 390 32.51 12.44 23.60
N GLU A 391 31.42 12.76 24.30
CA GLU A 391 31.36 13.82 25.32
C GLU A 391 32.18 13.48 26.57
N SER A 392 32.38 12.19 26.86
CA SER A 392 33.19 11.74 28.01
C SER A 392 34.70 11.99 27.84
N GLY A 393 35.15 12.44 26.66
CA GLY A 393 36.56 12.73 26.38
C GLY A 393 37.44 11.48 26.23
N LEU A 394 36.83 10.29 26.07
CA LEU A 394 37.54 9.06 25.76
C LEU A 394 38.25 9.17 24.40
N ALA A 395 39.45 8.60 24.31
CA ALA A 395 40.17 8.53 23.04
C ALA A 395 39.36 7.70 22.03
N ARG A 396 39.35 8.13 20.76
CA ARG A 396 38.69 7.39 19.67
C ARG A 396 39.25 5.96 19.48
N SER A 397 40.48 5.72 19.92
CA SER A 397 41.11 4.39 19.92
C SER A 397 40.81 3.56 21.16
N SER A 398 39.94 4.02 22.06
CA SER A 398 39.54 3.24 23.23
C SER A 398 38.73 2.02 22.80
N GLY A 399 38.84 0.91 23.53
CA GLY A 399 38.07 -0.30 23.23
C GLY A 399 36.55 -0.08 23.26
N ILE A 400 36.08 0.91 24.02
CA ILE A 400 34.67 1.31 24.06
C ILE A 400 34.25 1.96 22.74
N ALA A 401 35.05 2.88 22.19
CA ALA A 401 34.75 3.54 20.93
C ALA A 401 34.75 2.54 19.75
N LEU A 402 35.74 1.63 19.70
CA LEU A 402 35.79 0.57 18.69
C LEU A 402 34.61 -0.41 18.80
N GLY A 403 34.28 -0.87 20.01
CA GLY A 403 33.12 -1.74 20.21
C GLY A 403 31.79 -1.07 19.85
N LEU A 404 31.72 0.25 19.89
CA LEU A 404 30.55 1.00 19.48
C LEU A 404 30.43 1.17 17.96
N GLU A 405 31.56 1.28 17.26
CA GLU A 405 31.60 1.21 15.79
C GLU A 405 31.15 -0.18 15.30
N ASP A 406 31.59 -1.25 15.97
CA ASP A 406 31.12 -2.61 15.67
C ASP A 406 29.61 -2.75 15.90
N LEU A 407 29.09 -2.18 16.99
CA LEU A 407 27.66 -2.14 17.28
C LEU A 407 26.89 -1.35 16.21
N GLU A 408 27.44 -0.24 15.69
CA GLU A 408 26.85 0.52 14.60
C GLU A 408 26.69 -0.33 13.34
N LEU A 409 27.73 -1.08 12.99
CA LEU A 409 27.73 -1.94 11.81
C LEU A 409 26.70 -3.08 11.94
N LEU A 410 26.65 -3.76 13.09
CA LEU A 410 25.64 -4.79 13.37
C LEU A 410 24.22 -4.22 13.38
N THR A 411 24.03 -3.03 13.94
CA THR A 411 22.72 -2.37 13.97
C THR A 411 22.26 -2.03 12.55
N ARG A 412 23.17 -1.60 11.67
CA ARG A 412 22.88 -1.36 10.25
C ARG A 412 22.53 -2.65 9.51
N GLU A 413 23.25 -3.75 9.77
CA GLU A 413 22.94 -5.06 9.17
C GLU A 413 21.56 -5.59 9.61
N ILE A 414 21.20 -5.41 10.89
CA ILE A 414 19.86 -5.72 11.40
C ILE A 414 18.82 -4.84 10.71
N GLN A 415 19.09 -3.53 10.58
CA GLN A 415 18.18 -2.61 9.91
C GLN A 415 17.94 -3.05 8.46
N ASP A 416 18.99 -3.32 7.69
CA ASP A 416 18.87 -3.77 6.30
C ASP A 416 18.11 -5.09 6.18
N SER A 417 18.36 -6.04 7.08
CA SER A 417 17.65 -7.34 7.12
C SER A 417 16.16 -7.17 7.39
N VAL A 418 15.80 -6.27 8.31
CA VAL A 418 14.39 -5.98 8.65
C VAL A 418 13.69 -5.24 7.52
N MET A 419 14.41 -4.36 6.81
CA MET A 419 13.89 -3.71 5.60
C MET A 419 13.61 -4.72 4.50
N ALA A 420 14.50 -5.71 4.29
CA ALA A 420 14.31 -6.77 3.32
C ALA A 420 13.05 -7.62 3.60
N ILE A 421 12.69 -7.83 4.87
CA ILE A 421 11.45 -8.55 5.25
C ILE A 421 10.19 -7.78 4.82
N ARG A 422 10.23 -6.45 4.79
CA ARG A 422 9.10 -5.58 4.40
C ARG A 422 9.05 -5.28 2.91
N ALA A 423 10.13 -5.56 2.20
CA ALA A 423 10.25 -5.26 0.79
C ALA A 423 9.27 -6.13 -0.02
N GLN A 424 8.49 -5.49 -0.87
CA GLN A 424 7.54 -6.10 -1.78
C GLN A 424 7.83 -5.64 -3.21
N PRO A 425 7.71 -6.51 -4.22
CA PRO A 425 7.80 -6.09 -5.61
C PRO A 425 6.76 -5.01 -5.94
N VAL A 426 7.14 -4.03 -6.77
CA VAL A 426 6.19 -3.02 -7.30
C VAL A 426 5.17 -3.58 -8.30
N LYS A 427 5.28 -4.88 -8.61
CA LYS A 427 4.42 -5.62 -9.53
C LYS A 427 2.92 -5.38 -9.28
N SER A 428 2.47 -5.38 -8.03
CA SER A 428 1.06 -5.16 -7.68
C SER A 428 0.52 -3.80 -8.13
N VAL A 429 1.36 -2.76 -8.14
CA VAL A 429 1.02 -1.44 -8.65
C VAL A 429 1.04 -1.44 -10.18
N PHE A 430 2.05 -2.06 -10.79
CA PHE A 430 2.23 -2.07 -12.24
C PHE A 430 1.13 -2.87 -12.95
N GLN A 431 0.67 -3.98 -12.37
CA GLN A 431 -0.39 -4.83 -12.92
C GLN A 431 -1.71 -4.08 -13.12
N ARG A 432 -2.00 -3.07 -12.30
CA ARG A 432 -3.24 -2.26 -12.42
C ARG A 432 -3.17 -1.22 -13.56
N MET A 433 -1.97 -0.90 -14.03
CA MET A 433 -1.74 0.21 -14.97
C MET A 433 -2.20 -0.09 -16.40
N PRO A 434 -2.02 -1.29 -17.00
CA PRO A 434 -2.50 -1.61 -18.34
C PRO A 434 -4.00 -1.35 -18.52
N ARG A 435 -4.82 -1.71 -17.52
CA ARG A 435 -6.26 -1.46 -17.54
C ARG A 435 -6.56 0.04 -17.50
N LEU A 436 -5.96 0.79 -16.57
CA LEU A 436 -6.11 2.25 -16.48
C LEU A 436 -5.73 2.95 -17.79
N VAL A 437 -4.62 2.54 -18.41
CA VAL A 437 -4.14 3.13 -19.67
C VAL A 437 -5.16 2.91 -20.79
N ARG A 438 -5.75 1.71 -20.90
CA ARG A 438 -6.80 1.40 -21.87
C ARG A 438 -8.05 2.26 -21.66
N GLU A 439 -8.55 2.31 -20.43
CA GLU A 439 -9.72 3.13 -20.07
C GLU A 439 -9.52 4.62 -20.41
N VAL A 440 -8.37 5.19 -20.04
CA VAL A 440 -8.06 6.59 -20.34
C VAL A 440 -7.88 6.81 -21.84
N ALA A 441 -7.18 5.90 -22.53
CA ALA A 441 -6.94 5.99 -23.97
C ALA A 441 -8.25 5.99 -24.77
N ASP A 442 -9.21 5.14 -24.39
CA ASP A 442 -10.55 5.10 -24.99
C ASP A 442 -11.32 6.41 -24.75
N MET A 443 -11.28 6.93 -23.52
CA MET A 443 -11.94 8.20 -23.16
C MET A 443 -11.43 9.41 -23.96
N VAL A 444 -10.11 9.49 -24.20
CA VAL A 444 -9.52 10.58 -25.00
C VAL A 444 -9.37 10.25 -26.49
N SER A 445 -9.86 9.08 -26.93
CA SER A 445 -9.78 8.60 -28.32
C SER A 445 -8.35 8.59 -28.89
N LYS A 446 -7.38 8.08 -28.12
CA LYS A 446 -5.97 7.94 -28.52
C LYS A 446 -5.56 6.47 -28.53
N GLN A 447 -4.59 6.12 -29.37
CA GLN A 447 -4.01 4.77 -29.39
C GLN A 447 -2.71 4.78 -28.60
N VAL A 448 -2.63 3.96 -27.55
CA VAL A 448 -1.51 3.97 -26.61
C VAL A 448 -1.07 2.55 -26.29
N ARG A 449 0.24 2.33 -26.32
CA ARG A 449 0.90 1.12 -25.83
C ARG A 449 1.65 1.41 -24.53
N LEU A 450 1.35 0.65 -23.48
CA LEU A 450 2.10 0.68 -22.22
C LEU A 450 3.27 -0.31 -22.28
N VAL A 451 4.46 0.14 -21.88
CA VAL A 451 5.64 -0.71 -21.72
C VAL A 451 6.10 -0.64 -20.28
N THR A 452 6.02 -1.76 -19.56
CA THR A 452 6.51 -1.88 -18.18
C THR A 452 7.92 -2.47 -18.15
N ALA A 453 8.73 -2.08 -17.16
CA ALA A 453 10.04 -2.66 -16.91
C ALA A 453 10.40 -2.62 -15.42
N GLY A 454 11.04 -3.68 -14.92
CA GLY A 454 11.51 -3.73 -13.53
C GLY A 454 10.40 -3.94 -12.50
N GLU A 455 9.34 -4.68 -12.85
CA GLU A 455 8.20 -4.99 -11.97
C GLU A 455 8.62 -5.72 -10.68
N ASP A 456 9.71 -6.50 -10.75
CA ASP A 456 10.27 -7.25 -9.63
C ASP A 456 11.14 -6.37 -8.70
N THR A 457 11.23 -5.06 -8.94
CA THR A 457 11.99 -4.15 -8.07
C THR A 457 11.33 -4.12 -6.69
N GLU A 458 12.09 -4.52 -5.67
CA GLU A 458 11.64 -4.59 -4.29
C GLU A 458 11.61 -3.20 -3.63
N VAL A 459 10.48 -2.86 -3.01
CA VAL A 459 10.19 -1.57 -2.40
C VAL A 459 9.38 -1.78 -1.11
N ASP A 460 9.55 -0.91 -0.13
CA ASP A 460 8.75 -0.97 1.10
C ASP A 460 7.23 -0.98 0.80
N LYS A 461 6.47 -1.88 1.46
CA LYS A 461 5.02 -2.01 1.27
C LYS A 461 4.26 -0.68 1.38
N THR A 462 4.61 0.18 2.35
CA THR A 462 3.92 1.47 2.53
C THR A 462 4.21 2.43 1.38
N VAL A 463 5.41 2.34 0.80
CA VAL A 463 5.77 3.09 -0.41
C VAL A 463 4.97 2.54 -1.59
N VAL A 464 4.87 1.22 -1.76
CA VAL A 464 4.04 0.59 -2.82
C VAL A 464 2.59 1.08 -2.76
N GLU A 465 1.96 1.05 -1.58
CA GLU A 465 0.58 1.50 -1.38
C GLU A 465 0.40 3.00 -1.69
N ARG A 466 1.34 3.84 -1.26
CA ARG A 466 1.28 5.30 -1.47
C ARG A 466 1.70 5.73 -2.88
N LEU A 467 2.32 4.87 -3.67
CA LEU A 467 2.74 5.18 -5.04
C LEU A 467 1.65 4.99 -6.09
N ALA A 468 0.61 4.20 -5.79
CA ALA A 468 -0.43 3.87 -6.75
C ALA A 468 -1.11 5.14 -7.30
N GLU A 469 -1.59 6.03 -6.43
CA GLU A 469 -2.27 7.27 -6.84
C GLU A 469 -1.37 8.25 -7.63
N PRO A 470 -0.13 8.57 -7.18
CA PRO A 470 0.82 9.35 -7.96
C PRO A 470 1.07 8.81 -9.37
N ILE A 471 1.34 7.52 -9.51
CA ILE A 471 1.64 6.89 -10.81
C ILE A 471 0.41 6.95 -11.73
N THR A 472 -0.77 6.63 -11.20
CA THR A 472 -2.04 6.74 -11.92
C THR A 472 -2.26 8.14 -12.49
N HIS A 473 -2.03 9.17 -11.67
CA HIS A 473 -2.20 10.55 -12.11
C HIS A 473 -1.22 10.94 -13.21
N MET A 474 0.05 10.54 -13.07
CA MET A 474 1.09 10.82 -14.07
C MET A 474 0.84 10.11 -15.40
N LEU A 475 0.43 8.84 -15.38
CA LEU A 475 0.06 8.11 -16.60
C LEU A 475 -1.12 8.75 -17.31
N ARG A 476 -2.15 9.18 -16.57
CA ARG A 476 -3.29 9.91 -17.14
C ARG A 476 -2.83 11.19 -17.84
N ASN A 477 -1.98 11.99 -17.20
CA ASN A 477 -1.48 13.24 -17.79
C ASN A 477 -0.61 12.98 -19.03
N ALA A 478 0.19 11.92 -19.02
CA ALA A 478 0.97 11.50 -20.19
C ALA A 478 0.04 11.16 -21.38
N ILE A 479 -1.08 10.49 -21.13
CA ILE A 479 -2.04 10.10 -22.18
C ILE A 479 -2.89 11.30 -22.63
N ASP A 480 -3.48 12.06 -21.70
CA ASP A 480 -4.39 13.16 -22.01
C ASP A 480 -3.66 14.38 -22.61
N HIS A 481 -2.56 14.80 -22.01
CA HIS A 481 -1.86 16.04 -22.42
C HIS A 481 -0.54 15.77 -23.14
N GLY A 482 0.17 14.70 -22.81
CA GLY A 482 1.46 14.36 -23.42
C GLY A 482 1.33 13.87 -24.86
N LEU A 483 0.56 12.80 -25.07
CA LEU A 483 0.39 12.17 -26.38
C LEU A 483 -0.49 13.00 -27.32
N GLU A 484 -0.13 13.04 -28.59
CA GLU A 484 -0.93 13.63 -29.65
C GLU A 484 -2.02 12.65 -30.15
N THR A 485 -3.03 13.16 -30.87
CA THR A 485 -4.01 12.27 -31.53
C THR A 485 -3.34 11.50 -32.67
N PRO A 486 -3.89 10.34 -33.11
CA PRO A 486 -3.27 9.55 -34.17
C PRO A 486 -2.97 10.35 -35.45
N ASP A 487 -3.88 11.24 -35.85
CA ASP A 487 -3.71 12.11 -37.02
C ASP A 487 -2.57 13.11 -36.84
N GLU A 488 -2.49 13.76 -35.67
CA GLU A 488 -1.40 14.68 -35.32
C GLU A 488 -0.04 13.97 -35.28
N ARG A 489 0.00 12.71 -34.80
CA ARG A 489 1.22 11.91 -34.76
C ARG A 489 1.73 11.55 -36.15
N ILE A 490 0.83 11.11 -37.04
CA ILE A 490 1.19 10.80 -38.43
C ILE A 490 1.69 12.07 -39.14
N ALA A 491 1.03 13.22 -38.92
CA ALA A 491 1.48 14.50 -39.47
C ALA A 491 2.87 14.92 -38.95
N ALA A 492 3.21 14.57 -37.72
CA ALA A 492 4.53 14.79 -37.11
C ALA A 492 5.58 13.73 -37.50
N GLY A 493 5.23 12.73 -38.32
CA GLY A 493 6.14 11.65 -38.74
C GLY A 493 6.36 10.55 -37.69
N LYS A 494 5.47 10.46 -36.69
CA LYS A 494 5.47 9.44 -35.64
C LYS A 494 4.51 8.28 -35.98
N THR A 495 4.62 7.19 -35.22
CA THR A 495 3.64 6.09 -35.27
C THR A 495 2.28 6.56 -34.78
N ALA A 496 1.18 6.04 -35.36
CA ALA A 496 -0.18 6.36 -34.93
C ALA A 496 -0.44 5.97 -33.46
N GLU A 497 0.15 4.85 -33.03
CA GLU A 497 0.17 4.40 -31.64
C GLU A 497 1.29 5.12 -30.87
N GLY A 498 0.93 5.78 -29.76
CA GLY A 498 1.86 6.40 -28.82
C GLY A 498 2.41 5.39 -27.81
N THR A 499 3.62 5.61 -27.32
CA THR A 499 4.25 4.74 -26.32
C THR A 499 4.36 5.47 -24.99
N VAL A 500 3.84 4.85 -23.93
CA VAL A 500 4.11 5.26 -22.54
C VAL A 500 4.90 4.14 -21.87
N ARG A 501 6.02 4.48 -21.24
CA ARG A 501 6.87 3.54 -20.54
C ARG A 501 6.90 3.85 -19.06
N LEU A 502 6.63 2.84 -18.25
CA LEU A 502 6.72 2.86 -16.79
C LEU A 502 7.84 1.90 -16.37
N ALA A 503 8.88 2.40 -15.72
CA ALA A 503 10.02 1.59 -15.30
C ALA A 503 10.34 1.82 -13.82
N ALA A 504 10.70 0.75 -13.11
CA ALA A 504 11.31 0.82 -11.78
C ALA A 504 12.75 0.30 -11.85
N LEU A 505 13.67 1.04 -11.24
CA LEU A 505 15.09 0.71 -11.19
C LEU A 505 15.65 0.93 -9.78
N HIS A 506 16.55 0.07 -9.35
CA HIS A 506 17.35 0.30 -8.15
C HIS A 506 18.68 0.99 -8.53
N ARG A 507 18.93 2.20 -8.03
CA ARG A 507 20.20 2.92 -8.21
C ARG A 507 20.71 3.46 -6.87
N SER A 508 21.92 3.06 -6.48
CA SER A 508 22.66 3.65 -5.35
C SER A 508 21.86 3.73 -4.03
N GLY A 509 21.14 2.67 -3.66
CA GLY A 509 20.33 2.63 -2.44
C GLY A 509 19.04 3.44 -2.50
N ARG A 510 18.61 3.85 -3.70
CA ARG A 510 17.33 4.51 -3.96
C ARG A 510 16.55 3.75 -5.03
N ILE A 511 15.24 3.80 -4.93
CA ILE A 511 14.33 3.34 -5.98
C ILE A 511 14.07 4.52 -6.91
N VAL A 512 14.23 4.29 -8.21
CA VAL A 512 13.97 5.26 -9.26
C VAL A 512 12.81 4.74 -10.10
N ILE A 513 11.70 5.47 -10.09
CA ILE A 513 10.54 5.19 -10.94
C ILE A 513 10.55 6.20 -12.08
N GLU A 514 10.63 5.72 -13.32
CA GLU A 514 10.63 6.54 -14.52
C GLU A 514 9.30 6.35 -15.26
N ILE A 515 8.62 7.46 -15.54
CA ILE A 515 7.42 7.50 -16.37
C ILE A 515 7.76 8.37 -17.58
N SER A 516 7.78 7.76 -18.76
CA SER A 516 8.15 8.44 -20.00
C SER A 516 7.12 8.26 -21.09
N ASP A 517 6.91 9.28 -21.89
CA ASP A 517 6.06 9.26 -23.09
C ASP A 517 6.85 9.69 -24.32
N ASP A 518 6.40 9.29 -25.50
CA ASP A 518 6.96 9.72 -26.80
C ASP A 518 6.13 10.83 -27.47
N GLY A 519 5.39 11.59 -26.66
CA GLY A 519 4.43 12.60 -27.09
C GLY A 519 5.07 13.91 -27.54
N ARG A 520 4.29 15.00 -27.45
CA ARG A 520 4.73 16.32 -27.93
C ARG A 520 5.74 17.01 -27.00
N GLY A 521 5.97 16.46 -25.81
CA GLY A 521 6.74 17.12 -24.75
C GLY A 521 5.98 18.28 -24.09
N ILE A 522 6.61 18.94 -23.12
CA ILE A 522 6.02 20.07 -22.40
C ILE A 522 6.08 21.32 -23.28
N ASN A 523 4.92 21.95 -23.50
CA ASN A 523 4.86 23.25 -24.17
C ASN A 523 5.21 24.37 -23.18
N ARG A 524 6.50 24.71 -23.11
CA ARG A 524 7.06 25.72 -22.21
C ARG A 524 6.42 27.11 -22.38
N GLU A 525 6.09 27.51 -23.60
CA GLU A 525 5.42 28.79 -23.87
C GLU A 525 4.03 28.84 -23.22
N ARG A 526 3.25 27.75 -23.37
CA ARG A 526 1.93 27.62 -22.76
C ARG A 526 2.02 27.55 -21.25
N VAL A 527 2.96 26.79 -20.70
CA VAL A 527 3.20 26.70 -19.24
C VAL A 527 3.53 28.06 -18.66
N LYS A 528 4.48 28.79 -19.27
CA LYS A 528 4.85 30.14 -18.84
C LYS A 528 3.66 31.10 -18.92
N LYS A 529 2.87 31.05 -20.00
CA LYS A 529 1.68 31.90 -20.15
C LYS A 529 0.64 31.62 -19.06
N ILE A 530 0.33 30.35 -18.78
CA ILE A 530 -0.61 29.97 -17.70
C ILE A 530 -0.10 30.45 -16.34
N ALA A 531 1.20 30.30 -16.07
CA ALA A 531 1.80 30.76 -14.82
C ALA A 531 1.71 32.29 -14.65
N ILE A 532 1.89 33.05 -15.75
CA ILE A 532 1.73 34.51 -15.75
C ILE A 532 0.26 34.90 -15.56
N ASP A 533 -0.66 34.29 -16.30
CA ASP A 533 -2.09 34.57 -16.24
C ASP A 533 -2.67 34.30 -14.83
N LYS A 534 -2.09 33.32 -14.12
CA LYS A 534 -2.43 32.98 -12.72
C LYS A 534 -1.65 33.76 -11.67
N GLY A 535 -0.74 34.66 -12.07
CA GLY A 535 0.07 35.45 -11.15
C GLY A 535 1.11 34.65 -10.36
N LEU A 536 1.45 33.43 -10.80
CA LEU A 536 2.47 32.59 -10.17
C LEU A 536 3.90 33.07 -10.52
N VAL A 537 4.05 33.71 -11.69
CA VAL A 537 5.34 34.21 -12.20
C VAL A 537 5.14 35.60 -12.81
N ALA A 538 6.12 36.49 -12.63
CA ALA A 538 6.09 37.82 -13.25
C ALA A 538 6.21 37.74 -14.79
N PRO A 539 5.53 38.61 -15.56
CA PRO A 539 5.52 38.54 -17.03
C PRO A 539 6.91 38.65 -17.68
N ASP A 540 7.82 39.37 -17.02
CA ASP A 540 9.20 39.66 -17.44
C ASP A 540 10.23 38.68 -16.88
N ALA A 541 9.81 37.65 -16.13
CA ALA A 541 10.74 36.67 -15.57
C ALA A 541 11.47 35.89 -16.68
N ALA A 542 12.80 35.97 -16.66
CA ALA A 542 13.69 35.16 -17.49
C ALA A 542 13.96 33.83 -16.76
N LEU A 543 13.19 32.81 -17.10
CA LEU A 543 13.32 31.46 -16.55
C LEU A 543 14.07 30.55 -17.53
N THR A 544 14.85 29.63 -17.00
CA THR A 544 15.42 28.53 -17.79
C THR A 544 14.34 27.51 -18.15
N ASP A 545 14.61 26.68 -19.14
CA ASP A 545 13.72 25.59 -19.56
C ASP A 545 13.30 24.68 -18.40
N GLU A 546 14.26 24.29 -17.56
CA GLU A 546 14.03 23.47 -16.36
C GLU A 546 13.17 24.19 -15.32
N GLN A 547 13.39 25.49 -15.12
CA GLN A 547 12.57 26.29 -14.23
C GLN A 547 11.13 26.41 -14.73
N ILE A 548 10.92 26.51 -16.05
CA ILE A 548 9.59 26.53 -16.65
C ILE A 548 8.89 25.17 -16.47
N ASP A 549 9.59 24.07 -16.72
CA ASP A 549 9.03 22.72 -16.56
C ASP A 549 8.61 22.48 -15.08
N ASN A 550 9.38 22.99 -14.12
CA ASN A 550 9.06 22.91 -12.69
C ASN A 550 7.82 23.75 -12.26
N LEU A 551 7.38 24.73 -13.06
CA LEU A 551 6.16 25.50 -12.75
C LEU A 551 4.90 24.63 -12.69
N ILE A 552 4.91 23.47 -13.35
CA ILE A 552 3.79 22.53 -13.38
C ILE A 552 3.45 22.01 -11.96
N PHE A 553 4.44 21.98 -11.07
CA PHE A 553 4.28 21.56 -9.68
C PHE A 553 3.76 22.65 -8.75
N LEU A 554 3.62 23.90 -9.21
CA LEU A 554 3.20 24.99 -8.34
C LEU A 554 1.74 24.80 -7.90
N PRO A 555 1.42 25.03 -6.62
CA PRO A 555 0.04 25.04 -6.14
C PRO A 555 -0.82 25.99 -6.98
N GLY A 556 -1.96 25.51 -7.44
CA GLY A 556 -2.86 26.30 -8.28
C GLY A 556 -2.45 26.41 -9.76
N PHE A 557 -1.36 25.77 -10.21
CA PHE A 557 -1.04 25.69 -11.65
C PHE A 557 -2.09 24.86 -12.41
N SER A 558 -2.58 23.77 -11.82
CA SER A 558 -3.61 22.90 -12.43
C SER A 558 -4.91 23.64 -12.74
N THR A 559 -5.54 23.30 -13.87
CA THR A 559 -6.65 24.04 -14.52
C THR A 559 -8.05 23.50 -14.19
N ALA A 560 -8.24 22.66 -13.18
CA ALA A 560 -9.56 22.10 -12.89
C ALA A 560 -10.53 23.17 -12.35
N ALA A 561 -11.19 23.89 -13.26
CA ALA A 561 -12.32 24.78 -12.99
C ALA A 561 -13.65 24.01 -12.82
N VAL A 562 -13.64 22.71 -13.15
CA VAL A 562 -14.75 21.77 -12.96
C VAL A 562 -14.16 20.49 -12.41
N VAL A 563 -14.70 20.01 -11.28
CA VAL A 563 -14.45 18.65 -10.78
C VAL A 563 -15.10 17.72 -11.82
N SER A 564 -14.32 17.19 -12.77
CA SER A 564 -14.85 16.13 -13.64
C SER A 564 -14.97 14.85 -12.82
N ASP A 565 -16.01 14.06 -13.05
CA ASP A 565 -16.30 12.77 -12.38
C ASP A 565 -15.13 11.76 -12.40
N ILE A 566 -14.11 12.04 -13.22
CA ILE A 566 -12.91 11.22 -13.45
C ILE A 566 -11.86 11.39 -12.33
N SER A 567 -12.02 12.37 -11.43
CA SER A 567 -11.13 12.55 -10.26
C SER A 567 -11.93 13.10 -9.08
N GLY A 568 -12.44 12.22 -8.23
CA GLY A 568 -13.16 12.58 -7.00
C GLY A 568 -12.37 13.40 -5.97
N ARG A 569 -11.19 13.95 -6.30
CA ARG A 569 -10.37 14.79 -5.40
C ARG A 569 -9.68 16.00 -6.04
N GLY A 570 -9.87 16.32 -7.32
CA GLY A 570 -9.29 17.55 -7.89
C GLY A 570 -7.75 17.61 -7.77
N VAL A 571 -7.08 16.50 -8.09
CA VAL A 571 -5.65 16.30 -7.82
C VAL A 571 -4.83 16.96 -8.94
N GLY A 572 -3.98 17.93 -8.59
CA GLY A 572 -2.98 18.50 -9.50
C GLY A 572 -1.61 17.83 -9.34
N MET A 573 -0.67 18.19 -10.21
CA MET A 573 0.71 17.72 -10.13
C MET A 573 1.43 18.20 -8.84
N ASP A 574 0.90 19.22 -8.17
CA ASP A 574 1.29 19.67 -6.83
C ASP A 574 0.99 18.62 -5.74
N VAL A 575 -0.12 17.88 -5.86
CA VAL A 575 -0.46 16.79 -4.93
C VAL A 575 0.47 15.61 -5.14
N VAL A 576 0.77 15.26 -6.40
CA VAL A 576 1.75 14.21 -6.74
C VAL A 576 3.09 14.53 -6.09
N LYS A 577 3.58 15.77 -6.25
CA LYS A 577 4.85 16.20 -5.64
C LYS A 577 4.85 16.09 -4.12
N ARG A 578 3.81 16.60 -3.45
CA ARG A 578 3.67 16.48 -1.98
C ARG A 578 3.63 15.04 -1.51
N SER A 579 2.93 14.16 -2.23
CA SER A 579 2.88 12.74 -1.92
C SER A 579 4.27 12.10 -1.99
N ILE A 580 5.07 12.43 -3.00
CA ILE A 580 6.44 11.92 -3.15
C ILE A 580 7.39 12.51 -2.09
N GLN A 581 7.23 13.78 -1.72
CA GLN A 581 8.01 14.41 -0.64
C GLN A 581 7.69 13.81 0.73
N ALA A 582 6.41 13.52 1.01
CA ALA A 582 6.00 12.87 2.25
C ALA A 582 6.62 11.47 2.42
N LEU A 583 7.04 10.84 1.32
CA LEU A 583 7.80 9.59 1.29
C LEU A 583 9.33 9.80 1.40
N GLY A 584 9.81 11.04 1.62
CA GLY A 584 11.23 11.38 1.58
C GLY A 584 11.84 11.36 0.18
N GLY A 585 10.98 11.33 -0.84
CA GLY A 585 11.36 11.24 -2.25
C GLY A 585 11.61 12.59 -2.91
N ARG A 586 12.07 12.52 -4.17
CA ARG A 586 12.21 13.67 -5.06
C ARG A 586 11.55 13.36 -6.41
N ILE A 587 11.09 14.38 -7.11
CA ILE A 587 10.59 14.27 -8.47
C ILE A 587 11.35 15.26 -9.37
N SER A 588 11.75 14.81 -10.56
CA SER A 588 12.35 15.65 -11.59
C SER A 588 11.69 15.42 -12.94
N ILE A 589 11.80 16.40 -13.82
CA ILE A 589 11.23 16.38 -15.17
C ILE A 589 12.36 16.59 -16.18
N SER A 590 12.37 15.79 -17.23
CA SER A 590 13.16 16.02 -18.43
C SER A 590 12.23 15.96 -19.64
N SER A 591 12.12 17.04 -20.40
CA SER A 591 11.24 17.09 -21.56
C SER A 591 11.93 17.71 -22.77
N VAL A 592 11.71 17.09 -23.93
CA VAL A 592 12.23 17.56 -25.21
C VAL A 592 11.05 17.74 -26.17
N PRO A 593 10.78 18.97 -26.64
CA PRO A 593 9.69 19.23 -27.57
C PRO A 593 9.72 18.29 -28.79
N GLY A 594 8.57 17.67 -29.07
CA GLY A 594 8.39 16.70 -30.16
C GLY A 594 8.97 15.29 -29.90
N LYS A 595 9.71 15.07 -28.81
CA LYS A 595 10.25 13.74 -28.44
C LYS A 595 9.64 13.15 -27.16
N GLY A 596 8.80 13.92 -26.47
CA GLY A 596 8.08 13.49 -25.28
C GLY A 596 8.69 14.00 -23.97
N SER A 597 8.21 13.46 -22.86
CA SER A 597 8.65 13.84 -21.50
C SER A 597 8.98 12.61 -20.67
N THR A 598 9.90 12.77 -19.74
CA THR A 598 10.25 11.78 -18.73
C THR A 598 10.16 12.44 -17.36
N PHE A 599 9.35 11.84 -16.50
CA PHE A 599 9.30 12.17 -15.09
C PHE A 599 10.06 11.08 -14.31
N THR A 600 10.92 11.50 -13.39
CA THR A 600 11.75 10.62 -12.60
C THR A 600 11.47 10.84 -11.12
N LEU A 601 10.96 9.82 -10.45
CA LEU A 601 10.71 9.80 -9.02
C LEU A 601 11.85 9.04 -8.34
N SER A 602 12.51 9.66 -7.37
CA SER A 602 13.62 9.05 -6.61
C SER A 602 13.23 8.93 -5.15
N LEU A 603 13.04 7.69 -4.68
CA LEU A 603 12.54 7.37 -3.35
C LEU A 603 13.65 6.68 -2.54
N PRO A 604 13.75 6.94 -1.23
CA PRO A 604 14.63 6.17 -0.35
C PRO A 604 14.12 4.72 -0.23
N LEU A 605 15.02 3.77 0.05
CA LEU A 605 14.69 2.34 0.16
C LEU A 605 14.00 1.96 1.48
N THR A 606 14.10 2.81 2.51
CA THR A 606 13.81 2.45 3.91
C THR A 606 12.91 3.48 4.60
N LEU A 607 12.66 3.31 5.92
CA LEU A 607 12.03 4.32 6.79
C LEU A 607 12.43 5.73 6.38
N ALA A 608 11.52 6.69 6.51
CA ALA A 608 11.79 8.09 6.17
C ALA A 608 12.97 8.64 6.99
N VAL A 609 14.19 8.54 6.46
CA VAL A 609 15.41 9.08 7.04
C VAL A 609 15.81 10.31 6.23
N LEU A 610 16.15 11.40 6.91
CA LEU A 610 16.49 12.69 6.32
C LEU A 610 17.91 13.09 6.70
N ASP A 611 18.70 13.53 5.73
CA ASP A 611 19.95 14.25 6.01
C ASP A 611 19.64 15.69 6.41
N GLY A 612 20.01 16.05 7.63
CA GLY A 612 19.68 17.33 8.24
C GLY A 612 20.90 18.05 8.81
N MET A 613 20.89 19.38 8.69
CA MET A 613 21.78 20.25 9.45
C MET A 613 21.12 20.54 10.80
N VAL A 614 21.77 20.15 11.88
CA VAL A 614 21.35 20.44 13.26
C VAL A 614 21.75 21.88 13.59
N VAL A 615 20.76 22.70 13.87
CA VAL A 615 20.90 24.15 14.11
C VAL A 615 20.22 24.55 15.41
N SER A 616 20.75 25.55 16.09
CA SER A 616 20.14 26.11 17.30
C SER A 616 19.47 27.45 17.03
N ALA A 617 18.29 27.63 17.60
CA ALA A 617 17.48 28.84 17.49
C ALA A 617 16.86 29.13 18.87
N ALA A 618 17.37 30.14 19.55
CA ALA A 618 17.16 30.39 20.97
C ALA A 618 17.51 29.16 21.83
N ASP A 619 16.58 28.66 22.63
CA ASP A 619 16.72 27.46 23.46
C ASP A 619 16.31 26.17 22.72
N GLN A 620 15.93 26.26 21.45
CA GLN A 620 15.45 25.13 20.64
C GLN A 620 16.54 24.56 19.74
N ILE A 621 16.47 23.25 19.51
CA ILE A 621 17.27 22.54 18.49
C ILE A 621 16.35 22.14 17.36
N LEU A 622 16.71 22.56 16.15
CA LEU A 622 15.95 22.36 14.93
C LEU A 622 16.82 21.64 13.89
N ILE A 623 16.16 21.09 12.89
CA ILE A 623 16.82 20.42 11.78
C ILE A 623 16.43 21.11 10.48
N ALA A 624 17.40 21.74 9.83
CA ALA A 624 17.24 22.26 8.49
C ALA A 624 17.57 21.14 7.47
N PRO A 625 16.65 20.77 6.55
CA PRO A 625 16.90 19.74 5.55
C PRO A 625 18.11 20.11 4.70
N LEU A 626 19.16 19.26 4.71
CA LEU A 626 20.37 19.49 3.92
C LEU A 626 20.09 19.68 2.41
N PRO A 627 19.10 19.01 1.78
CA PRO A 627 18.77 19.22 0.38
C PRO A 627 18.34 20.64 0.01
N ALA A 628 17.81 21.41 0.96
CA ALA A 628 17.38 22.79 0.75
C ALA A 628 18.51 23.79 1.00
N ILE A 629 19.65 23.36 1.55
CA ILE A 629 20.77 24.22 1.91
C ILE A 629 21.71 24.37 0.70
N VAL A 630 21.92 25.61 0.27
CA VAL A 630 22.88 25.95 -0.77
C VAL A 630 24.27 26.18 -0.16
N GLU A 631 24.35 27.03 0.86
CA GLU A 631 25.61 27.46 1.47
C GLU A 631 25.36 28.01 2.89
N SER A 632 26.34 27.96 3.78
CA SER A 632 26.30 28.64 5.09
C SER A 632 27.37 29.72 5.17
N LEU A 633 27.03 30.84 5.81
CA LEU A 633 27.92 31.99 5.97
C LEU A 633 27.69 32.69 7.31
N THR A 634 28.73 33.33 7.83
CA THR A 634 28.65 34.19 9.01
C THR A 634 28.44 35.63 8.55
N PRO A 635 27.29 36.27 8.85
CA PRO A 635 27.03 37.63 8.42
C PRO A 635 28.06 38.61 9.00
N GLN A 636 28.52 39.55 8.17
CA GLN A 636 29.29 40.71 8.64
C GLN A 636 28.44 41.97 8.59
N GLU A 637 28.77 42.98 9.40
CA GLU A 637 28.03 44.26 9.41
C GLU A 637 27.93 44.89 8.00
N GLY A 638 28.97 44.74 7.18
CA GLY A 638 29.02 45.27 5.81
C GLY A 638 28.20 44.49 4.78
N ASP A 639 27.70 43.29 5.12
CA ASP A 639 26.85 42.48 4.25
C ASP A 639 25.36 42.66 4.56
N LEU A 640 25.04 43.34 5.66
CA LEU A 640 23.67 43.58 6.09
C LEU A 640 23.12 44.89 5.51
N HIS A 641 21.96 44.81 4.87
CA HIS A 641 21.26 45.96 4.33
C HIS A 641 19.78 45.89 4.73
N TYR A 642 19.10 47.04 4.69
CA TYR A 642 17.69 47.13 5.04
C TYR A 642 16.90 47.67 3.85
N VAL A 643 15.87 46.95 3.43
CA VAL A 643 14.93 47.39 2.41
C VAL A 643 13.73 48.03 3.10
N GLY A 644 13.31 49.22 2.64
CA GLY A 644 12.22 49.97 3.28
C GLY A 644 12.50 50.44 4.72
N GLY A 645 13.74 50.26 5.20
CA GLY A 645 14.16 50.63 6.56
C GLY A 645 13.78 49.63 7.65
N VAL A 646 13.12 48.51 7.31
CA VAL A 646 12.58 47.55 8.29
C VAL A 646 12.92 46.10 7.96
N ASP A 647 12.97 45.74 6.68
CA ASP A 647 13.20 44.36 6.26
C ASP A 647 14.71 44.10 6.05
N PRO A 648 15.35 43.25 6.88
CA PRO A 648 16.76 42.93 6.71
C PRO A 648 16.98 42.04 5.48
N VAL A 649 17.99 42.39 4.69
CA VAL A 649 18.49 41.59 3.57
C VAL A 649 19.99 41.43 3.72
N ILE A 650 20.52 40.28 3.29
CA ILE A 650 21.93 39.99 3.30
C ILE A 650 22.47 39.95 1.89
N ARG A 651 23.64 40.56 1.69
CA ARG A 651 24.37 40.50 0.42
C ARG A 651 25.01 39.12 0.28
N PHE A 652 24.60 38.37 -0.72
CA PHE A 652 25.17 37.09 -1.09
C PHE A 652 25.66 37.16 -2.53
N ARG A 653 26.99 37.16 -2.70
CA ARG A 653 27.66 37.41 -3.99
C ARG A 653 27.18 38.76 -4.56
N ASP A 654 26.63 38.79 -5.77
CA ASP A 654 26.14 40.00 -6.44
C ASP A 654 24.63 40.24 -6.25
N ARG A 655 24.00 39.60 -5.24
CA ARG A 655 22.55 39.63 -5.02
C ARG A 655 22.22 39.94 -3.56
N PHE A 656 21.01 40.46 -3.30
CA PHE A 656 20.47 40.63 -1.96
C PHE A 656 19.40 39.57 -1.69
N LEU A 657 19.57 38.81 -0.61
CA LEU A 657 18.64 37.78 -0.17
C LEU A 657 17.89 38.24 1.08
N PRO A 658 16.59 37.95 1.22
CA PRO A 658 15.87 38.21 2.45
C PRO A 658 16.50 37.43 3.61
N LEU A 659 16.72 38.11 4.73
CA LEU A 659 17.24 37.50 5.95
C LEU A 659 16.09 37.20 6.91
N ILE A 660 15.84 35.93 7.18
CA ILE A 660 14.74 35.44 8.00
C ILE A 660 15.30 34.94 9.33
N ASP A 661 14.98 35.64 10.41
CA ASP A 661 15.27 35.16 11.76
C ASP A 661 14.31 34.00 12.10
N VAL A 662 14.83 32.77 12.14
CA VAL A 662 14.01 31.58 12.35
C VAL A 662 13.41 31.54 13.74
N ALA A 663 14.18 31.93 14.77
CA ALA A 663 13.67 31.93 16.14
C ALA A 663 12.56 32.96 16.35
N MET A 664 12.66 34.15 15.73
CA MET A 664 11.58 35.13 15.72
C MET A 664 10.36 34.64 14.95
N THR A 665 10.58 34.03 13.78
CA THR A 665 9.49 33.58 12.89
C THR A 665 8.68 32.46 13.54
N MET A 666 9.37 31.55 14.24
CA MET A 666 8.77 30.43 14.97
C MET A 666 8.24 30.82 16.36
N GLY A 667 8.44 32.06 16.81
CA GLY A 667 8.00 32.52 18.13
C GLY A 667 8.81 31.99 19.31
N PHE A 668 10.04 31.53 19.09
CA PHE A 668 10.97 31.10 20.14
C PHE A 668 11.65 32.28 20.85
N ARG A 669 11.62 33.47 20.25
CA ARG A 669 12.07 34.71 20.88
C ARG A 669 11.30 35.92 20.38
N ASP A 670 11.27 36.97 21.21
CA ASP A 670 10.65 38.27 20.89
C ASP A 670 11.66 39.32 20.42
N THR A 671 12.96 39.06 20.59
CA THR A 671 14.04 39.97 20.21
C THR A 671 14.88 39.37 19.08
N PRO A 672 15.11 40.09 17.97
CA PRO A 672 15.93 39.57 16.88
C PRO A 672 17.38 39.43 17.33
N VAL A 673 18.06 38.36 16.90
CA VAL A 673 19.51 38.26 17.14
C VAL A 673 20.24 39.28 16.30
N VAL A 674 21.36 39.76 16.83
CA VAL A 674 22.29 40.55 16.03
C VAL A 674 22.82 39.64 14.92
N PRO A 675 22.60 39.95 13.63
CA PRO A 675 22.95 39.01 12.55
C PRO A 675 24.42 38.60 12.53
N SER A 676 25.33 39.47 12.98
CA SER A 676 26.77 39.18 13.08
C SER A 676 27.15 38.19 14.18
N GLU A 677 26.24 37.91 15.12
CA GLU A 677 26.44 36.93 16.20
C GLU A 677 25.85 35.55 15.85
N GLY A 678 25.08 35.47 14.76
CA GLY A 678 24.48 34.23 14.29
C GLY A 678 25.17 33.64 13.06
N VAL A 679 24.54 32.61 12.49
CA VAL A 679 24.92 31.97 11.24
C VAL A 679 23.76 32.03 10.27
N ALA A 680 24.01 32.57 9.08
CA ALA A 680 23.05 32.59 7.99
C ALA A 680 23.24 31.36 7.10
N VAL A 681 22.18 30.59 6.92
CA VAL A 681 22.13 29.44 6.02
C VAL A 681 21.32 29.87 4.80
N VAL A 682 22.00 29.99 3.66
CA VAL A 682 21.34 30.25 2.38
C VAL A 682 20.62 28.99 1.96
N VAL A 683 19.31 29.12 1.80
CA VAL A 683 18.42 28.05 1.38
C VAL A 683 17.76 28.41 0.06
N GLU A 684 17.44 27.38 -0.71
CA GLU A 684 16.68 27.50 -1.94
C GLU A 684 15.38 26.71 -1.78
N THR A 685 14.27 27.43 -1.90
CA THR A 685 12.93 26.85 -2.01
C THR A 685 12.79 26.16 -3.35
N GLU A 686 11.81 25.27 -3.44
CA GLU A 686 11.56 24.53 -4.67
C GLU A 686 11.08 25.41 -5.84
N GLY A 687 10.56 26.60 -5.55
CA GLY A 687 10.24 27.62 -6.55
C GLY A 687 11.46 28.38 -7.10
N GLY A 688 12.68 27.96 -6.74
CA GLY A 688 13.93 28.64 -7.07
C GLY A 688 14.14 29.95 -6.31
N GLN A 689 13.32 30.22 -5.29
CA GLN A 689 13.49 31.41 -4.46
C GLN A 689 14.56 31.13 -3.42
N GLN A 690 15.50 32.06 -3.28
CA GLN A 690 16.57 31.98 -2.30
C GLN A 690 16.29 32.93 -1.15
N ALA A 691 16.57 32.45 0.06
CA ALA A 691 16.52 33.23 1.29
C ALA A 691 17.68 32.83 2.20
N ALA A 692 18.01 33.68 3.16
CA ALA A 692 18.96 33.36 4.21
C ALA A 692 18.20 33.13 5.51
N LEU A 693 18.25 31.90 6.04
CA LEU A 693 17.72 31.57 7.36
C LEU A 693 18.79 31.85 8.41
N LEU A 694 18.51 32.73 9.35
CA LEU A 694 19.40 33.10 10.44
C LEU A 694 19.13 32.21 11.66
N PHE A 695 20.19 31.55 12.11
CA PHE A 695 20.25 30.71 13.29
C PHE A 695 21.30 31.24 14.26
N ASP A 696 21.28 30.78 15.51
CA ASP A 696 22.28 31.18 16.49
C ASP A 696 23.60 30.41 16.27
N ALA A 697 23.52 29.11 15.97
CA ALA A 697 24.69 28.30 15.66
C ALA A 697 24.32 27.05 14.83
N ILE A 698 25.32 26.53 14.12
CA ILE A 698 25.27 25.20 13.49
C ILE A 698 26.00 24.21 14.41
N GLN A 699 25.33 23.15 14.82
CA GLN A 699 25.92 22.09 15.63
C GLN A 699 26.59 21.01 14.79
N GLY A 700 26.07 20.74 13.59
CA GLY A 700 26.66 19.79 12.64
C GLY A 700 25.64 19.16 11.69
N GLN A 701 26.08 18.20 10.89
CA GLN A 701 25.22 17.42 10.00
C GLN A 701 24.94 16.04 10.60
N ARG A 702 23.69 15.59 10.56
CA ARG A 702 23.30 14.25 11.01
C ARG A 702 22.19 13.70 10.15
N GLN A 703 22.23 12.39 9.96
CA GLN A 703 21.14 11.63 9.39
C GLN A 703 20.12 11.34 10.50
N VAL A 704 18.85 11.70 10.29
CA VAL A 704 17.81 11.63 11.33
C VAL A 704 16.57 10.88 10.86
N VAL A 705 15.98 10.09 11.75
CA VAL A 705 14.77 9.32 11.46
C VAL A 705 13.56 10.25 11.62
N ILE A 706 12.79 10.44 10.56
CA ILE A 706 11.57 11.23 10.58
C ILE A 706 10.50 10.48 11.38
N LYS A 707 9.91 11.15 12.36
CA LYS A 707 8.71 10.71 13.06
C LYS A 707 7.57 11.67 12.72
N SER A 708 6.43 11.11 12.32
CA SER A 708 5.22 11.89 12.08
C SER A 708 4.70 12.48 13.40
N LEU A 709 4.22 13.73 13.34
CA LEU A 709 3.57 14.44 14.44
C LEU A 709 2.04 14.23 14.46
N GLU A 710 1.48 13.57 13.44
CA GLU A 710 0.07 13.75 13.01
C GLU A 710 -0.97 12.94 13.80
N THR A 711 -0.56 12.09 14.74
CA THR A 711 -1.52 11.34 15.59
C THR A 711 -1.96 12.13 16.82
N ASN A 712 -1.18 13.14 17.23
CA ASN A 712 -1.35 13.83 18.52
C ASN A 712 -1.34 15.36 18.43
N TYR A 713 -0.85 15.92 17.32
CA TYR A 713 -0.62 17.35 17.19
C TYR A 713 -1.24 17.90 15.90
N GLN A 714 -1.68 19.17 15.96
CA GLN A 714 -2.07 19.92 14.77
C GLN A 714 -0.82 20.30 13.97
N GLN A 715 -0.98 20.43 12.64
CA GLN A 715 0.10 20.89 11.76
C GLN A 715 0.55 22.30 12.19
N VAL A 716 1.85 22.47 12.46
CA VAL A 716 2.44 23.74 12.87
C VAL A 716 3.12 24.38 11.65
N GLU A 717 2.79 25.63 11.35
CA GLU A 717 3.39 26.34 10.22
C GLU A 717 4.92 26.43 10.36
N GLY A 718 5.63 26.08 9.29
CA GLY A 718 7.10 26.08 9.25
C GLY A 718 7.78 24.85 9.84
N ILE A 719 7.02 23.83 10.26
CA ILE A 719 7.53 22.53 10.71
C ILE A 719 6.97 21.43 9.82
N ALA A 720 7.87 20.64 9.22
CA ALA A 720 7.52 19.52 8.36
C ALA A 720 7.30 18.22 9.17
N ALA A 721 8.13 17.97 10.19
CA ALA A 721 8.08 16.76 11.00
C ALA A 721 8.93 16.89 12.28
N ALA A 722 9.11 15.81 13.02
CA ALA A 722 10.01 15.76 14.19
C ALA A 722 10.96 14.57 14.14
N THR A 723 12.00 14.61 14.97
CA THR A 723 12.94 13.51 15.20
C THR A 723 13.40 13.48 16.65
N ILE A 724 14.13 12.44 17.03
CA ILE A 724 14.75 12.28 18.35
C ILE A 724 16.27 12.27 18.15
N LEU A 725 16.96 13.20 18.81
CA LEU A 725 18.42 13.32 18.75
C LEU A 725 19.10 12.29 19.68
N GLY A 726 20.42 12.13 19.50
CA GLY A 726 21.25 11.24 20.32
C GLY A 726 21.29 11.60 21.81
N ASP A 727 20.83 12.76 22.24
CA ASP A 727 20.69 13.08 23.66
C ASP A 727 19.27 12.78 24.21
N GLY A 728 18.38 12.29 23.36
CA GLY A 728 16.97 12.02 23.67
C GLY A 728 16.07 13.24 23.59
N ARG A 729 16.59 14.41 23.21
CA ARG A 729 15.75 15.58 22.94
C ARG A 729 15.02 15.42 21.62
N VAL A 730 13.79 15.91 21.59
CA VAL A 730 13.00 16.03 20.36
C VAL A 730 13.50 17.25 19.61
N ALA A 731 13.76 17.08 18.30
CA ALA A 731 14.10 18.19 17.41
C ALA A 731 13.07 18.27 16.28
N LEU A 732 12.71 19.49 15.91
CA LEU A 732 11.73 19.77 14.87
C LEU A 732 12.43 19.95 13.52
N ILE A 733 11.87 19.34 12.48
CA ILE A 733 12.38 19.42 11.11
C ILE A 733 11.68 20.60 10.43
N LEU A 734 12.46 21.55 9.92
CA LEU A 734 11.97 22.78 9.32
C LEU A 734 11.35 22.55 7.94
N ASP A 735 10.22 23.21 7.70
CA ASP A 735 9.65 23.40 6.37
C ASP A 735 10.17 24.71 5.77
N VAL A 736 11.18 24.59 4.91
CA VAL A 736 11.87 25.73 4.30
C VAL A 736 10.97 26.51 3.34
N ASP A 737 10.10 25.83 2.59
CA ASP A 737 9.22 26.46 1.61
C ASP A 737 8.18 27.35 2.31
N VAL A 738 7.59 26.86 3.40
CA VAL A 738 6.62 27.63 4.20
C VAL A 738 7.31 28.83 4.86
N LEU A 739 8.49 28.64 5.46
CA LEU A 739 9.27 29.70 6.09
C LEU A 739 9.57 30.87 5.15
N VAL A 740 9.99 30.58 3.92
CA VAL A 740 10.33 31.60 2.93
C VAL A 740 9.07 32.27 2.35
N THR A 741 7.97 31.52 2.21
CA THR A 741 6.70 32.04 1.67
C THR A 741 5.98 32.97 2.65
N ASP A 742 5.96 32.64 3.95
CA ASP A 742 5.22 33.44 4.96
C ASP A 742 5.84 34.84 5.16
N MET A 743 7.16 34.95 5.06
CA MET A 743 7.86 36.24 5.14
C MET A 743 7.35 37.26 4.10
N ARG A 744 7.06 36.82 2.87
CA ARG A 744 6.50 37.71 1.83
C ARG A 744 5.09 38.20 2.15
N ARG A 745 4.27 37.39 2.84
CA ARG A 745 2.93 37.81 3.28
C ARG A 745 2.99 38.89 4.35
N ARG A 746 4.01 38.85 5.23
CA ARG A 746 4.22 39.88 6.25
C ARG A 746 4.77 41.20 5.66
N SER A 747 5.68 41.13 4.69
CA SER A 747 6.26 42.31 4.01
C SER A 747 5.27 43.02 3.05
N SER A 748 4.14 42.39 2.71
CA SER A 748 3.11 42.92 1.80
C SER A 748 1.89 43.60 2.46
N ARG A 749 1.92 43.93 3.77
CA ARG A 749 0.91 44.83 4.37
C ARG A 749 1.25 46.30 4.11
N PRO A 750 0.45 47.07 3.33
CA PRO A 750 0.55 48.51 3.31
C PRO A 750 -0.47 49.09 4.28
N ASP A 751 -0.03 49.67 5.40
CA ASP A 751 -0.86 50.61 6.14
C ASP A 751 -0.03 51.84 6.52
N PHE A 752 0.61 52.44 5.52
CA PHE A 752 0.94 53.86 5.57
C PHE A 752 -0.34 54.64 5.26
N LYS A 753 -1.14 54.91 6.30
CA LYS A 753 -2.00 56.09 6.28
C LYS A 753 -1.10 57.31 6.24
N LEU A 754 -0.92 57.88 5.05
CA LEU A 754 -0.42 59.23 4.88
C LEU A 754 -1.33 60.17 5.69
N ALA A 755 -0.78 60.71 6.77
CA ALA A 755 -1.39 61.82 7.47
C ALA A 755 -1.32 63.05 6.57
N SER A 756 -2.48 63.55 6.15
CA SER A 756 -2.72 64.91 5.71
C SER A 756 -3.94 65.45 6.45
#